data_AF-A0A3L7RHV5-F1
#
_entry.id   AF-A0A3L7RHV5-F1
#
_cell.length_a   1.000
_cell.length_b   1.000
_cell.length_c   1.000
_cell.angle_alpha   90.00
_cell.angle_beta   90.00
_cell.angle_gamma   90.00
#
_symmetry.space_group_name_H-M   'P 1'
#
loop_
_entity.id
_entity.type
_entity.pdbx_description
1 polymer ?
#
loop_
_entity_poly.entity_id
_entity_poly.type
_entity_poly.pdbx_seq_one_letter_code
_entity_poly.pdbx_strand_id
1 'polypeptide(L)'
;MNLLSIITSSDAATRNRSLDAECRTLTLEELLRECSELDDYRRTCENLYDRVRSLFFLYAIHRFHLPTQLVGRESGRIPYVGYEHMLNRRYPEALDVFLAKLQQEGPSVSLSSALGEAYHRLAFQTLADQVRRSVRTVRGNQWMFRTGHPADVPLRIRPELLKLTSATGSYPILRERTAVRMDFSHSGWSDIFFLGMDFPEGAKVINASIDLAVRGRHEKPTPPIDCSLRVIDEPVLRLISIDLDAKVEIREINEVFDFARDYLGLIKGAVIAAGLIPPGMEGCGGKIADVFTRMIGPGLGLEITSRVNDIPKGSRLAVSTNLLGSLISMCMRATGQVSALTGQLEESDRRIVAARAILGEWIGGSGGGWQDSGGVWPGIKLIQGCVAGADDPEFGISRGRLMPQHHVFTAEEVTKQTRQKLQDSLVLVHGGMAQNVGPILEMVTEKYLLRCEHEWLARKDAIGLLDQITASLKAGDIPGVGAATHRNFHEPLQAIIPWCSNAYTERLIQECREKYGDKFQGFWMLGGMAGGGMGFIFDPSVREEAQDWLQTMMVTVKRSMEATVPFAMDPVVYDFAINDNGTFAELRTDGDLPKGYHALMVPDWLRKGLQQLTPMVRQELERVGNACRDSDGGDHLAARLIQRILPTTSKEAQQSARLEDLLRGNGFDPIAHEQLREDLRSGRLGMAQNRLHASVTIEDVSAEEVIEARRDIPKSAIELGRAALANGEVGVITLAAGVGSRWTQGAGVVKALNPFCKMKGQWRSFLDIHFAKTRAVAAQSGMSPLHVVTSGYLTDKPLRDAVEKLNLSAADAAGRETVFRVSRGASVGLRMVPTLRDLQFAWEETSQQVLDVQKEKVRSSLRAALMNWARTAGEASDYTDNLPSQCMHPVGHWYEVPNILRNGTLKQMLEDRPQLKYLMLHNIDTLGANLDAGCLGLHIQSNADLSFEVISRRLEDRGGGLAKVDGRVRLVEGLAMPREEDEFHLSWYNSLTTWIDIDRLLKIFGLDRAALANQKNVDAAIRELGRRMPTYITLKDVKKRWGHGQEDVFPVSQFEKLWGDMTALSDVNCSFLVVPTLRGQQLKDPAQLDGWLRDGSAAFVESLCAW
;
A
#
# COMPACT_ATOMS: atom_id res chain seq x y z
N MET A 1 -13.85 11.90 35.80
CA MET A 1 -13.15 10.61 35.96
C MET A 1 -11.84 10.76 35.20
N ASN A 2 -10.71 10.31 35.75
CA ASN A 2 -9.39 10.48 35.14
C ASN A 2 -9.15 9.41 34.06
N LEU A 3 -8.62 9.75 32.88
CA LEU A 3 -8.37 8.82 31.78
C LEU A 3 -7.41 7.69 32.15
N LEU A 4 -6.44 7.94 33.05
CA LEU A 4 -5.52 6.94 33.58
C LEU A 4 -6.25 5.79 34.31
N SER A 5 -7.39 6.08 34.94
CA SER A 5 -8.20 5.05 35.60
C SER A 5 -8.80 4.04 34.61
N ILE A 6 -9.04 4.45 33.36
CA ILE A 6 -9.51 3.56 32.28
C ILE A 6 -8.38 2.64 31.82
N ILE A 7 -7.15 3.13 31.83
CA ILE A 7 -5.97 2.36 31.41
C ILE A 7 -5.62 1.30 32.46
N THR A 8 -5.48 1.72 33.71
CA THR A 8 -4.96 0.89 34.81
C THR A 8 -5.98 -0.03 35.48
N SER A 9 -7.28 0.15 35.20
CA SER A 9 -8.34 -0.65 35.82
C SER A 9 -8.29 -2.12 35.40
N SER A 10 -8.38 -3.01 36.39
CA SER A 10 -8.61 -4.44 36.18
C SER A 10 -10.09 -4.78 35.89
N ASP A 11 -11.02 -3.91 36.28
CA ASP A 11 -12.45 -4.07 35.98
C ASP A 11 -12.71 -3.84 34.49
N ALA A 12 -13.32 -4.84 33.85
CA ALA A 12 -13.61 -4.83 32.42
C ALA A 12 -14.64 -3.76 32.02
N ALA A 13 -15.57 -3.39 32.92
CA ALA A 13 -16.57 -2.36 32.62
C ALA A 13 -15.93 -0.97 32.54
N THR A 14 -14.94 -0.70 33.38
CA THR A 14 -14.16 0.55 33.37
C THR A 14 -13.09 0.53 32.28
N ARG A 15 -12.33 -0.57 32.15
CA ARG A 15 -11.20 -0.68 31.20
C ARG A 15 -11.61 -0.57 29.73
N ASN A 16 -12.80 -1.07 29.40
CA ASN A 16 -13.30 -1.12 28.04
C ASN A 16 -14.18 0.09 27.67
N ARG A 17 -14.13 1.17 28.45
CA ARG A 17 -14.76 2.44 28.06
C ARG A 17 -14.04 3.08 26.88
N SER A 18 -14.82 3.70 26.01
CA SER A 18 -14.33 4.42 24.83
C SER A 18 -13.67 5.73 25.24
N LEU A 19 -12.47 6.00 24.73
CA LEU A 19 -11.82 7.30 24.90
C LEU A 19 -12.70 8.42 24.36
N ASP A 20 -13.27 8.25 23.16
CA ASP A 20 -14.05 9.29 22.49
C ASP A 20 -15.25 9.72 23.35
N ALA A 21 -15.90 8.78 24.03
CA ALA A 21 -17.06 9.05 24.88
C ALA A 21 -16.69 9.93 26.09
N GLU A 22 -15.54 9.66 26.69
CA GLU A 22 -15.05 10.39 27.87
C GLU A 22 -14.54 11.79 27.46
N CYS A 23 -13.74 11.88 26.39
CA CYS A 23 -13.19 13.13 25.88
C CYS A 23 -14.25 14.14 25.40
N ARG A 24 -15.41 13.69 24.91
CA ARG A 24 -16.51 14.58 24.48
C ARG A 24 -17.00 15.52 25.57
N THR A 25 -16.82 15.15 26.84
CA THR A 25 -17.29 15.93 27.99
C THR A 25 -16.25 16.86 28.59
N LEU A 26 -15.00 16.77 28.14
CA LEU A 26 -13.87 17.51 28.68
C LEU A 26 -13.69 18.86 27.99
N THR A 27 -13.34 19.86 28.77
CA THR A 27 -12.92 21.18 28.29
C THR A 27 -11.48 21.14 27.76
N LEU A 28 -11.06 22.20 27.06
CA LEU A 28 -9.68 22.34 26.59
C LEU A 28 -8.64 22.19 27.73
N GLU A 29 -8.88 22.82 28.88
CA GLU A 29 -7.97 22.77 30.03
C GLU A 29 -7.88 21.35 30.62
N GLU A 30 -9.02 20.66 30.75
CA GLU A 30 -9.06 19.28 31.22
C GLU A 30 -8.35 18.34 30.25
N LEU A 31 -8.57 18.47 28.94
CA LEU A 31 -7.87 17.65 27.94
C LEU A 31 -6.35 17.83 28.03
N LEU A 32 -5.86 19.07 28.19
CA LEU A 32 -4.42 19.33 28.34
C LEU A 32 -3.86 18.77 29.64
N ARG A 33 -4.62 18.83 30.74
CA ARG A 33 -4.23 18.20 32.02
C ARG A 33 -4.13 16.69 31.86
N GLU A 34 -5.14 16.04 31.30
CA GLU A 34 -5.12 14.59 31.07
C GLU A 34 -3.98 14.19 30.13
N CYS A 35 -3.67 14.99 29.09
CA CYS A 35 -2.47 14.76 28.27
C CYS A 35 -1.17 14.81 29.08
N SER A 36 -1.02 15.79 29.99
CA SER A 36 0.16 15.86 30.84
C SER A 36 0.30 14.62 31.72
N GLU A 37 -0.79 14.21 32.38
CA GLU A 37 -0.80 13.05 33.28
C GLU A 37 -0.51 11.74 32.53
N LEU A 38 -1.06 11.57 31.33
CA LEU A 38 -0.78 10.43 30.47
C LEU A 38 0.68 10.41 29.97
N ASP A 39 1.25 11.58 29.63
CA ASP A 39 2.65 11.69 29.19
C ASP A 39 3.62 11.32 30.32
N ASP A 40 3.37 11.81 31.53
CA ASP A 40 4.16 11.49 32.72
C ASP A 40 4.09 10.00 33.02
N TYR A 41 2.88 9.42 33.03
CA TYR A 41 2.68 8.00 33.32
C TYR A 41 3.37 7.09 32.32
N ARG A 42 3.28 7.35 31.01
CA ARG A 42 3.92 6.48 29.99
C ARG A 42 5.44 6.42 30.13
N ARG A 43 6.08 7.45 30.70
CA ARG A 43 7.55 7.51 30.87
C ARG A 43 8.02 6.59 31.99
N THR A 44 7.20 6.38 33.01
CA THR A 44 7.54 5.58 34.20
C THR A 44 6.89 4.20 34.22
N CYS A 45 5.80 3.99 33.46
CA CYS A 45 5.05 2.74 33.45
C CYS A 45 5.86 1.59 32.84
N GLU A 46 6.00 0.48 33.57
CA GLU A 46 6.66 -0.75 33.08
C GLU A 46 5.73 -1.66 32.26
N ASN A 47 4.42 -1.61 32.51
CA ASN A 47 3.44 -2.39 31.76
C ASN A 47 3.34 -1.88 30.31
N LEU A 48 3.50 -2.80 29.35
CA LEU A 48 3.50 -2.49 27.93
C LEU A 48 2.17 -1.90 27.46
N TYR A 49 1.06 -2.51 27.86
CA TYR A 49 -0.27 -2.14 27.38
C TYR A 49 -0.72 -0.81 27.93
N ASP A 50 -0.43 -0.57 29.19
CA ASP A 50 -0.69 0.71 29.84
C ASP A 50 0.07 1.82 29.14
N ARG A 51 1.36 1.61 28.87
CA ARG A 51 2.21 2.56 28.15
C ARG A 51 1.68 2.81 26.73
N VAL A 52 1.36 1.76 25.98
CA VAL A 52 0.90 1.87 24.60
C VAL A 52 -0.52 2.47 24.52
N ARG A 53 -1.45 2.12 25.40
CA ARG A 53 -2.77 2.78 25.48
C ARG A 53 -2.62 4.25 25.82
N SER A 54 -1.71 4.62 26.73
CA SER A 54 -1.43 6.03 27.04
C SER A 54 -0.95 6.78 25.79
N LEU A 55 -0.04 6.19 25.01
CA LEU A 55 0.43 6.76 23.74
C LEU A 55 -0.70 6.94 22.70
N PHE A 56 -1.57 5.94 22.54
CA PHE A 56 -2.71 6.07 21.62
C PHE A 56 -3.76 7.05 22.12
N PHE A 57 -3.98 7.15 23.43
CA PHE A 57 -4.87 8.17 24.01
C PHE A 57 -4.33 9.57 23.72
N LEU A 58 -3.03 9.80 23.96
CA LEU A 58 -2.36 11.05 23.63
C LEU A 58 -2.48 11.39 22.15
N TYR A 59 -2.20 10.42 21.27
CA TYR A 59 -2.38 10.60 19.83
C TYR A 59 -3.82 11.00 19.47
N ALA A 60 -4.82 10.27 19.96
CA ALA A 60 -6.22 10.52 19.62
C ALA A 60 -6.71 11.86 20.16
N ILE A 61 -6.30 12.25 21.37
CA ILE A 61 -6.61 13.56 21.95
C ILE A 61 -6.02 14.68 21.08
N HIS A 62 -4.74 14.59 20.72
CA HIS A 62 -4.09 15.58 19.87
C HIS A 62 -4.64 15.63 18.44
N ARG A 63 -5.01 14.48 17.86
CA ARG A 63 -5.43 14.40 16.45
C ARG A 63 -6.93 14.69 16.23
N PHE A 64 -7.79 14.30 17.16
CA PHE A 64 -9.25 14.32 16.96
C PHE A 64 -10.02 15.19 17.96
N HIS A 65 -9.58 15.28 19.22
CA HIS A 65 -10.34 16.01 20.25
C HIS A 65 -9.90 17.47 20.41
N LEU A 66 -8.61 17.72 20.59
CA LEU A 66 -8.06 19.07 20.75
C LEU A 66 -8.36 20.00 19.58
N PRO A 67 -8.27 19.59 18.29
CA PRO A 67 -8.53 20.50 17.17
C PRO A 67 -9.91 21.16 17.20
N THR A 68 -10.93 20.45 17.70
CA THR A 68 -12.30 20.98 17.82
C THR A 68 -12.45 22.05 18.91
N GLN A 69 -11.54 22.05 19.89
CA GLN A 69 -11.50 23.00 21.02
C GLN A 69 -10.53 24.17 20.78
N LEU A 70 -9.75 24.12 19.70
CA LEU A 70 -8.71 25.10 19.36
C LEU A 70 -9.17 26.11 18.29
N VAL A 71 -10.46 26.41 18.24
CA VAL A 71 -11.01 27.47 17.39
C VAL A 71 -10.32 28.79 17.74
N GLY A 72 -9.83 29.50 16.75
CA GLY A 72 -9.00 30.69 16.97
C GLY A 72 -7.49 30.43 16.97
N ARG A 73 -7.06 29.18 17.14
CA ARG A 73 -5.66 28.72 17.28
C ARG A 73 -5.30 27.64 16.25
N GLU A 74 -5.83 27.78 15.04
CA GLU A 74 -5.66 26.79 13.98
C GLU A 74 -4.24 26.80 13.39
N SER A 75 -3.55 27.95 13.43
CA SER A 75 -2.18 28.10 12.96
C SER A 75 -1.18 28.17 14.13
N GLY A 76 -0.01 27.58 13.93
CA GLY A 76 1.15 27.70 14.83
C GLY A 76 2.41 27.13 14.18
N ARG A 77 3.57 27.35 14.80
CA ARG A 77 4.86 26.88 14.26
C ARG A 77 5.22 25.49 14.78
N ILE A 78 5.64 24.61 13.87
CA ILE A 78 6.19 23.29 14.21
C ILE A 78 7.72 23.42 14.24
N PRO A 79 8.39 23.18 15.38
CA PRO A 79 9.85 23.22 15.46
C PRO A 79 10.51 22.18 14.53
N TYR A 80 11.34 22.64 13.58
CA TYR A 80 12.02 21.76 12.62
C TYR A 80 12.89 20.70 13.30
N VAL A 81 13.61 21.07 14.36
CA VAL A 81 14.45 20.13 15.14
C VAL A 81 13.64 18.94 15.67
N GLY A 82 12.40 19.17 16.12
CA GLY A 82 11.52 18.09 16.56
C GLY A 82 11.14 17.17 15.40
N TYR A 83 10.88 17.72 14.22
CA TYR A 83 10.65 16.94 13.00
C TYR A 83 11.89 16.15 12.55
N GLU A 84 13.10 16.72 12.64
CA GLU A 84 14.35 15.98 12.39
C GLU A 84 14.51 14.79 13.34
N HIS A 85 14.19 14.96 14.63
CA HIS A 85 14.17 13.85 15.59
C HIS A 85 13.19 12.76 15.14
N MET A 86 11.99 13.11 14.69
CA MET A 86 11.02 12.13 14.14
C MET A 86 11.56 11.39 12.93
N LEU A 87 12.17 12.09 11.97
CA LEU A 87 12.79 11.47 10.79
C LEU A 87 13.86 10.44 11.19
N ASN A 88 14.63 10.75 12.23
CA ASN A 88 15.66 9.87 12.78
C ASN A 88 15.13 8.81 13.75
N ARG A 89 13.80 8.62 13.85
CA ARG A 89 13.14 7.69 14.79
C ARG A 89 13.46 7.95 16.28
N ARG A 90 13.85 9.19 16.62
CA ARG A 90 14.09 9.70 17.98
C ARG A 90 12.81 10.35 18.50
N TYR A 91 11.73 9.56 18.60
CA TYR A 91 10.40 10.09 18.92
C TYR A 91 10.29 10.69 20.34
N PRO A 92 10.92 10.14 21.39
CA PRO A 92 10.91 10.77 22.71
C PRO A 92 11.49 12.19 22.68
N GLU A 93 12.62 12.39 22.00
CA GLU A 93 13.25 13.70 21.85
C GLU A 93 12.40 14.67 21.02
N ALA A 94 11.75 14.17 19.95
CA ALA A 94 10.79 14.96 19.19
C ALA A 94 9.62 15.45 20.06
N LEU A 95 9.06 14.57 20.89
CA LEU A 95 7.97 14.89 21.81
C LEU A 95 8.40 15.95 22.83
N ASP A 96 9.59 15.83 23.42
CA ASP A 96 10.10 16.82 24.37
C ASP A 96 10.22 18.21 23.73
N VAL A 97 10.70 18.30 22.47
CA VAL A 97 10.77 19.56 21.72
C VAL A 97 9.38 20.15 21.47
N PHE A 98 8.41 19.33 21.04
CA PHE A 98 7.06 19.80 20.77
C PHE A 98 6.29 20.19 22.03
N LEU A 99 6.44 19.44 23.11
CA LEU A 99 5.81 19.74 24.41
C LEU A 99 6.39 21.02 25.02
N ALA A 100 7.71 21.24 24.93
CA ALA A 100 8.32 22.49 25.37
C ALA A 100 7.77 23.69 24.58
N LYS A 101 7.60 23.54 23.26
CA LYS A 101 6.97 24.57 22.42
C LYS A 101 5.52 24.83 22.81
N LEU A 102 4.76 23.78 23.12
CA LEU A 102 3.37 23.88 23.56
C LEU A 102 3.25 24.62 24.90
N GLN A 103 4.17 24.39 25.83
CA GLN A 103 4.23 25.11 27.10
C GLN A 103 4.59 26.59 26.90
N GLN A 104 5.49 26.89 25.96
CA GLN A 104 5.94 28.26 25.69
C GLN A 104 4.91 29.13 24.96
N GLU A 105 4.26 28.59 23.93
CA GLU A 105 3.39 29.36 23.02
C GLU A 105 1.91 28.99 23.13
N GLY A 106 1.58 27.97 23.90
CA GLY A 106 0.25 27.41 24.01
C GLY A 106 -0.08 26.40 22.89
N PRO A 107 -1.25 25.75 22.98
CA PRO A 107 -1.67 24.75 22.01
C PRO A 107 -2.15 25.40 20.70
N SER A 108 -1.80 24.77 19.58
CA SER A 108 -2.34 25.05 18.24
C SER A 108 -2.66 23.74 17.53
N VAL A 109 -3.47 23.81 16.47
CA VAL A 109 -3.77 22.63 15.63
C VAL A 109 -2.50 22.13 14.93
N SER A 110 -1.66 23.03 14.42
CA SER A 110 -0.37 22.70 13.80
C SER A 110 0.53 21.91 14.77
N LEU A 111 0.71 22.37 16.01
CA LEU A 111 1.55 21.68 16.98
C LEU A 111 0.92 20.36 17.47
N SER A 112 -0.40 20.33 17.63
CA SER A 112 -1.11 19.09 17.98
C SER A 112 -1.00 18.03 16.89
N SER A 113 -0.97 18.41 15.61
CA SER A 113 -0.73 17.46 14.51
C SER A 113 0.65 16.79 14.62
N ALA A 114 1.68 17.55 15.03
CA ALA A 114 3.03 17.02 15.21
C ALA A 114 3.15 16.11 16.43
N LEU A 115 2.57 16.51 17.57
CA LEU A 115 2.49 15.68 18.77
C LEU A 115 1.74 14.38 18.51
N GLY A 116 0.58 14.46 17.84
CA GLY A 116 -0.21 13.30 17.46
C GLY A 116 0.63 12.28 16.68
N GLU A 117 1.22 12.69 15.57
CA GLU A 117 2.04 11.79 14.75
C GLU A 117 3.24 11.22 15.52
N ALA A 118 3.92 12.01 16.36
CA ALA A 118 5.04 11.54 17.17
C ALA A 118 4.61 10.47 18.20
N TYR A 119 3.48 10.66 18.89
CA TYR A 119 2.91 9.65 19.80
C TYR A 119 2.50 8.37 19.05
N HIS A 120 1.85 8.52 17.90
CA HIS A 120 1.43 7.40 17.06
C HIS A 120 2.64 6.55 16.63
N ARG A 121 3.72 7.18 16.15
CA ARG A 121 4.95 6.49 15.76
C ARG A 121 5.65 5.81 16.93
N LEU A 122 5.71 6.48 18.10
CA LEU A 122 6.29 5.90 19.31
C LEU A 122 5.50 4.69 19.81
N ALA A 123 4.16 4.71 19.69
CA ALA A 123 3.30 3.59 20.06
C ALA A 123 3.64 2.33 19.23
N PHE A 124 3.70 2.46 17.91
CA PHE A 124 4.05 1.34 17.03
C PHE A 124 5.49 0.88 17.18
N GLN A 125 6.45 1.79 17.41
CA GLN A 125 7.82 1.39 17.73
C GLN A 125 7.87 0.57 19.02
N THR A 126 7.17 1.00 20.07
CA THR A 126 7.10 0.30 21.36
C THR A 126 6.53 -1.11 21.20
N LEU A 127 5.47 -1.26 20.40
CA LEU A 127 4.89 -2.58 20.08
C LEU A 127 5.87 -3.48 19.31
N ALA A 128 6.51 -2.93 18.27
CA ALA A 128 7.48 -3.67 17.46
C ALA A 128 8.70 -4.16 18.27
N ASP A 129 9.21 -3.32 19.17
CA ASP A 129 10.35 -3.66 20.02
C ASP A 129 10.00 -4.75 21.04
N GLN A 130 8.75 -4.77 21.54
CA GLN A 130 8.29 -5.88 22.37
C GLN A 130 8.27 -7.20 21.59
N VAL A 131 7.72 -7.24 20.37
CA VAL A 131 7.65 -8.48 19.59
C VAL A 131 9.05 -9.05 19.35
N ARG A 132 10.02 -8.20 18.99
CA ARG A 132 11.43 -8.60 18.84
C ARG A 132 12.00 -9.19 20.13
N ARG A 133 11.71 -8.57 21.27
CA ARG A 133 12.16 -9.07 22.58
C ARG A 133 11.54 -10.43 22.89
N SER A 134 10.23 -10.59 22.77
CA SER A 134 9.51 -11.84 23.04
C SER A 134 10.04 -12.97 22.16
N VAL A 135 10.14 -12.77 20.84
CA VAL A 135 10.65 -13.78 19.89
C VAL A 135 12.09 -14.21 20.19
N ARG A 136 12.95 -13.27 20.60
CA ARG A 136 14.34 -13.55 21.03
C ARG A 136 14.39 -14.40 22.30
N THR A 137 13.44 -14.23 23.21
CA THR A 137 13.40 -14.94 24.50
C THR A 137 12.76 -16.33 24.44
N VAL A 138 12.03 -16.66 23.37
CA VAL A 138 11.42 -17.99 23.18
C VAL A 138 12.46 -19.11 23.38
N ARG A 139 12.10 -20.09 24.21
CA ARG A 139 12.94 -21.26 24.48
C ARG A 139 13.26 -21.99 23.17
N GLY A 140 14.54 -22.25 22.92
CA GLY A 140 15.03 -22.85 21.67
C GLY A 140 15.57 -21.84 20.64
N ASN A 141 15.35 -20.53 20.83
CA ASN A 141 15.91 -19.48 19.95
C ASN A 141 17.15 -18.79 20.52
N GLN A 142 17.32 -18.77 21.84
CA GLN A 142 18.33 -17.95 22.53
C GLN A 142 19.77 -18.18 22.06
N TRP A 143 20.13 -19.42 21.70
CA TRP A 143 21.47 -19.76 21.22
C TRP A 143 21.82 -19.04 19.90
N MET A 144 20.83 -18.86 19.01
CA MET A 144 21.03 -18.22 17.71
C MET A 144 21.50 -16.76 17.84
N PHE A 145 21.08 -16.07 18.91
CA PHE A 145 21.49 -14.69 19.17
C PHE A 145 22.81 -14.57 19.94
N ARG A 146 23.40 -15.70 20.37
CA ARG A 146 24.68 -15.75 21.10
C ARG A 146 25.82 -16.30 20.24
N THR A 147 25.51 -17.00 19.15
CA THR A 147 26.50 -17.55 18.20
C THR A 147 26.99 -16.44 17.26
N GLY A 148 28.17 -15.86 17.56
CA GLY A 148 28.75 -14.76 16.80
C GLY A 148 29.78 -15.14 15.75
N HIS A 149 30.31 -16.37 15.79
CA HIS A 149 31.41 -16.81 14.93
C HIS A 149 31.17 -18.22 14.35
N PRO A 150 31.62 -18.54 13.12
CA PRO A 150 31.48 -19.88 12.52
C PRO A 150 31.91 -21.05 13.41
N ALA A 151 32.95 -20.83 14.23
CA ALA A 151 33.47 -21.83 15.16
C ALA A 151 32.46 -22.21 16.27
N ASP A 152 31.48 -21.37 16.57
CA ASP A 152 30.55 -21.56 17.69
C ASP A 152 29.24 -22.24 17.26
N VAL A 153 29.11 -22.60 15.98
CA VAL A 153 27.89 -23.23 15.45
C VAL A 153 27.70 -24.61 16.08
N PRO A 154 26.57 -24.84 16.80
CA PRO A 154 26.32 -26.11 17.47
C PRO A 154 25.67 -27.14 16.53
N LEU A 155 25.12 -26.72 15.39
CA LEU A 155 24.35 -27.58 14.48
C LEU A 155 25.24 -28.54 13.68
N ARG A 156 24.68 -29.71 13.35
CA ARG A 156 25.26 -30.71 12.43
C ARG A 156 24.18 -31.23 11.50
N ILE A 157 24.53 -31.47 10.23
CA ILE A 157 23.63 -32.15 9.29
C ILE A 157 23.48 -33.62 9.71
N ARG A 158 22.25 -34.12 9.67
CA ARG A 158 21.91 -35.50 10.00
C ARG A 158 22.65 -36.49 9.08
N PRO A 159 23.25 -37.57 9.62
CA PRO A 159 24.03 -38.53 8.82
C PRO A 159 23.27 -39.14 7.64
N GLU A 160 21.94 -39.24 7.73
CA GLU A 160 21.06 -39.74 6.67
C GLU A 160 21.18 -38.91 5.38
N LEU A 161 21.48 -37.61 5.47
CA LEU A 161 21.66 -36.71 4.32
C LEU A 161 23.09 -36.73 3.75
N LEU A 162 24.03 -37.40 4.43
CA LEU A 162 25.44 -37.49 4.02
C LEU A 162 25.77 -38.80 3.31
N LYS A 163 24.79 -39.69 3.11
CA LYS A 163 24.98 -40.98 2.44
C LYS A 163 24.71 -40.85 0.95
N LEU A 164 25.76 -40.82 0.14
CA LEU A 164 25.64 -40.84 -1.33
C LEU A 164 24.77 -42.02 -1.78
N THR A 165 23.83 -41.76 -2.66
CA THR A 165 22.99 -42.80 -3.24
C THR A 165 23.69 -43.42 -4.44
N SER A 166 23.90 -44.74 -4.40
CA SER A 166 24.59 -45.48 -5.47
C SER A 166 23.89 -45.39 -6.83
N ALA A 167 22.56 -45.21 -6.85
CA ALA A 167 21.78 -45.10 -8.09
C ALA A 167 21.97 -43.77 -8.83
N THR A 168 22.25 -42.67 -8.11
CA THR A 168 22.30 -41.32 -8.69
C THR A 168 23.66 -40.65 -8.58
N GLY A 169 24.57 -41.21 -7.77
CA GLY A 169 25.85 -40.59 -7.42
C GLY A 169 25.71 -39.29 -6.63
N SER A 170 24.51 -39.02 -6.07
CA SER A 170 24.18 -37.76 -5.39
C SER A 170 23.77 -37.98 -3.94
N TYR A 171 23.83 -36.92 -3.13
CA TYR A 171 23.24 -36.93 -1.79
C TYR A 171 21.70 -37.02 -1.86
N PRO A 172 21.04 -37.57 -0.82
CA PRO A 172 19.58 -37.60 -0.71
C PRO A 172 19.00 -36.19 -0.64
N ILE A 173 17.76 -36.05 -1.08
CA ILE A 173 17.01 -34.80 -1.07
C ILE A 173 15.95 -34.88 0.02
N LEU A 174 16.01 -34.00 1.01
CA LEU A 174 14.93 -33.79 1.95
C LEU A 174 13.90 -32.86 1.29
N ARG A 175 12.69 -33.36 1.05
CA ARG A 175 11.60 -32.61 0.43
C ARG A 175 10.51 -32.32 1.45
N GLU A 176 10.16 -31.05 1.62
CA GLU A 176 9.07 -30.60 2.49
C GLU A 176 7.93 -30.06 1.62
N ARG A 177 6.73 -30.59 1.82
CA ARG A 177 5.50 -30.10 1.20
C ARG A 177 4.58 -29.53 2.26
N THR A 178 4.08 -28.32 2.03
CA THR A 178 3.29 -27.59 3.02
C THR A 178 2.02 -27.02 2.42
N ALA A 179 0.90 -27.25 3.12
CA ALA A 179 -0.39 -26.68 2.79
C ALA A 179 -0.41 -25.16 3.05
N VAL A 180 -1.42 -24.47 2.52
CA VAL A 180 -1.65 -23.04 2.83
C VAL A 180 -2.85 -22.88 3.75
N ARG A 181 -2.93 -21.72 4.42
CA ARG A 181 -4.02 -21.37 5.34
C ARG A 181 -5.23 -20.85 4.55
N MET A 182 -6.43 -21.30 4.92
CA MET A 182 -7.73 -20.72 4.54
C MET A 182 -8.55 -20.44 5.81
N ASP A 183 -8.69 -19.17 6.23
CA ASP A 183 -9.39 -18.80 7.46
C ASP A 183 -10.88 -18.56 7.26
N PHE A 184 -11.72 -19.20 8.09
CA PHE A 184 -13.18 -19.01 8.10
C PHE A 184 -13.57 -17.68 8.77
N SER A 185 -12.90 -17.37 9.86
CA SER A 185 -13.04 -16.12 10.58
C SER A 185 -11.77 -15.86 11.39
N HIS A 186 -11.29 -14.63 11.31
CA HIS A 186 -10.22 -14.09 12.14
C HIS A 186 -10.74 -13.25 13.33
N SER A 187 -12.07 -13.26 13.57
CA SER A 187 -12.77 -12.46 14.61
C SER A 187 -12.31 -10.99 14.67
N GLY A 188 -12.35 -10.31 13.52
CA GLY A 188 -11.92 -8.91 13.42
C GLY A 188 -10.41 -8.68 13.64
N TRP A 189 -9.56 -9.52 13.04
CA TRP A 189 -8.09 -9.50 13.16
C TRP A 189 -7.59 -9.71 14.59
N SER A 190 -8.29 -10.53 15.36
CA SER A 190 -7.91 -10.80 16.74
C SER A 190 -6.57 -11.55 16.87
N ASP A 191 -6.03 -12.03 15.75
CA ASP A 191 -4.73 -12.69 15.61
C ASP A 191 -3.53 -11.75 15.51
N ILE A 192 -3.76 -10.44 15.50
CA ILE A 192 -2.66 -9.50 15.66
C ILE A 192 -2.07 -9.69 17.08
N PHE A 193 -0.76 -9.89 17.17
CA PHE A 193 -0.07 -10.29 18.41
C PHE A 193 -0.49 -9.49 19.63
N PHE A 194 -0.48 -8.16 19.52
CA PHE A 194 -0.79 -7.31 20.65
C PHE A 194 -2.28 -7.26 21.00
N LEU A 195 -3.18 -7.65 20.11
CA LEU A 195 -4.59 -7.80 20.47
C LEU A 195 -4.78 -9.05 21.32
N GLY A 196 -4.19 -10.17 20.91
CA GLY A 196 -4.22 -11.41 21.68
C GLY A 196 -3.49 -11.36 23.02
N MET A 197 -2.44 -10.56 23.12
CA MET A 197 -1.72 -10.35 24.37
C MET A 197 -2.45 -9.38 25.35
N ASP A 198 -3.40 -8.55 24.89
CA ASP A 198 -4.25 -7.71 25.76
C ASP A 198 -5.56 -8.40 26.16
N PHE A 199 -6.21 -9.06 25.20
CA PHE A 199 -7.50 -9.73 25.39
C PHE A 199 -7.45 -11.17 24.85
N PRO A 200 -6.68 -12.06 25.52
CA PRO A 200 -6.49 -13.43 25.06
C PRO A 200 -7.80 -14.20 24.95
N GLU A 201 -8.79 -13.90 25.78
CA GLU A 201 -10.09 -14.57 25.77
C GLU A 201 -10.90 -14.29 24.50
N GLY A 202 -10.71 -13.12 23.88
CA GLY A 202 -11.35 -12.72 22.63
C GLY A 202 -10.51 -12.95 21.38
N ALA A 203 -9.24 -13.35 21.54
CA ALA A 203 -8.37 -13.68 20.42
C ALA A 203 -8.61 -15.12 19.98
N LYS A 204 -9.49 -15.29 19.00
CA LYS A 204 -9.86 -16.60 18.45
C LYS A 204 -9.92 -16.53 16.94
N VAL A 205 -9.47 -17.61 16.30
CA VAL A 205 -9.47 -17.77 14.86
C VAL A 205 -9.81 -19.20 14.51
N ILE A 206 -10.56 -19.42 13.42
CA ILE A 206 -10.74 -20.75 12.84
C ILE A 206 -10.18 -20.72 11.42
N ASN A 207 -9.29 -21.66 11.11
CA ASN A 207 -8.80 -21.84 9.75
C ASN A 207 -8.64 -23.32 9.38
N ALA A 208 -8.46 -23.58 8.09
CA ALA A 208 -8.14 -24.89 7.53
C ALA A 208 -6.79 -24.83 6.81
N SER A 209 -6.07 -25.93 6.83
CA SER A 209 -4.95 -26.17 5.91
C SER A 209 -5.48 -26.79 4.63
N ILE A 210 -5.15 -26.22 3.48
CA ILE A 210 -5.66 -26.67 2.18
C ILE A 210 -4.55 -26.87 1.14
N ASP A 211 -4.81 -27.84 0.28
CA ASP A 211 -4.14 -28.08 -0.99
C ASP A 211 -4.86 -27.32 -2.10
N LEU A 212 -4.14 -26.87 -3.13
CA LEU A 212 -4.71 -26.03 -4.18
C LEU A 212 -4.31 -26.47 -5.59
N ALA A 213 -5.23 -26.25 -6.51
CA ALA A 213 -5.06 -26.31 -7.96
C ALA A 213 -5.71 -25.06 -8.58
N VAL A 214 -5.01 -24.42 -9.52
CA VAL A 214 -5.63 -23.38 -10.33
C VAL A 214 -6.40 -24.08 -11.43
N ARG A 215 -7.73 -23.89 -11.46
CA ARG A 215 -8.61 -24.56 -12.41
C ARG A 215 -8.18 -24.25 -13.84
N GLY A 216 -8.15 -25.28 -14.69
CA GLY A 216 -7.68 -25.17 -16.08
C GLY A 216 -6.16 -25.11 -16.26
N ARG A 217 -5.38 -25.07 -15.17
CA ARG A 217 -3.90 -25.16 -15.22
C ARG A 217 -3.36 -26.42 -14.55
N HIS A 218 -3.98 -26.83 -13.44
CA HIS A 218 -3.56 -28.00 -12.67
C HIS A 218 -4.65 -29.08 -12.69
N GLU A 219 -4.24 -30.35 -12.70
CA GLU A 219 -5.17 -31.49 -12.77
C GLU A 219 -5.86 -31.78 -11.43
N LYS A 220 -5.14 -31.64 -10.31
CA LYS A 220 -5.66 -31.93 -8.97
C LYS A 220 -5.03 -31.05 -7.89
N PRO A 221 -5.75 -30.77 -6.79
CA PRO A 221 -5.19 -30.05 -5.65
C PRO A 221 -3.97 -30.78 -5.06
N THR A 222 -2.90 -30.04 -4.78
CA THR A 222 -1.70 -30.52 -4.08
C THR A 222 -1.19 -29.46 -3.10
N PRO A 223 -0.34 -29.84 -2.11
CA PRO A 223 0.29 -28.88 -1.23
C PRO A 223 1.02 -27.82 -2.07
N PRO A 224 0.68 -26.53 -1.95
CA PRO A 224 1.15 -25.55 -2.91
C PRO A 224 2.63 -25.19 -2.75
N ILE A 225 3.17 -25.40 -1.56
CA ILE A 225 4.57 -25.13 -1.24
C ILE A 225 5.36 -26.43 -1.31
N ASP A 226 6.42 -26.41 -2.10
CA ASP A 226 7.33 -27.54 -2.33
C ASP A 226 8.77 -27.05 -2.18
N CYS A 227 9.41 -27.47 -1.09
CA CYS A 227 10.76 -27.08 -0.74
C CYS A 227 11.68 -28.30 -0.74
N SER A 228 12.94 -28.11 -1.08
CA SER A 228 13.93 -29.17 -1.01
C SER A 228 15.28 -28.69 -0.50
N LEU A 229 15.95 -29.53 0.29
CA LEU A 229 17.31 -29.33 0.77
C LEU A 229 18.15 -30.54 0.39
N ARG A 230 19.35 -30.29 -0.15
CA ARG A 230 20.37 -31.32 -0.35
C ARG A 230 21.77 -30.80 -0.07
N VAL A 231 22.67 -31.73 0.23
CA VAL A 231 24.11 -31.47 0.31
C VAL A 231 24.68 -31.44 -1.10
N ILE A 232 25.65 -30.55 -1.35
CA ILE A 232 26.34 -30.39 -2.63
C ILE A 232 27.86 -30.46 -2.46
N ASP A 233 28.58 -30.78 -3.54
CA ASP A 233 30.04 -30.95 -3.57
C ASP A 233 30.83 -29.65 -3.76
N GLU A 234 30.25 -28.53 -3.30
CA GLU A 234 30.87 -27.20 -3.28
C GLU A 234 30.58 -26.50 -1.96
N PRO A 235 31.55 -25.81 -1.33
CA PRO A 235 31.37 -25.17 -0.03
C PRO A 235 30.66 -23.80 -0.13
N VAL A 236 29.44 -23.81 -0.67
CA VAL A 236 28.59 -22.63 -0.87
C VAL A 236 27.19 -22.88 -0.34
N LEU A 237 26.48 -21.79 -0.01
CA LEU A 237 25.04 -21.83 0.23
C LEU A 237 24.35 -21.41 -1.07
N ARG A 238 23.74 -22.38 -1.76
CA ARG A 238 23.00 -22.13 -2.99
C ARG A 238 21.52 -21.99 -2.66
N LEU A 239 20.93 -20.84 -2.99
CA LEU A 239 19.51 -20.58 -2.80
C LEU A 239 18.83 -20.46 -4.16
N ILE A 240 17.68 -21.12 -4.34
CA ILE A 240 16.96 -21.19 -5.61
C ILE A 240 15.47 -21.00 -5.37
N SER A 241 14.85 -20.12 -6.14
CA SER A 241 13.40 -20.01 -6.24
C SER A 241 12.98 -20.22 -7.69
N ILE A 242 12.24 -21.30 -7.94
CA ILE A 242 11.86 -21.69 -9.30
C ILE A 242 10.86 -20.69 -9.89
N ASP A 243 9.87 -20.26 -9.11
CA ASP A 243 8.79 -19.38 -9.61
C ASP A 243 9.25 -17.94 -9.80
N LEU A 244 10.32 -17.54 -9.11
CA LEU A 244 10.97 -16.23 -9.29
C LEU A 244 12.07 -16.28 -10.35
N ASP A 245 12.33 -17.44 -10.97
CA ASP A 245 13.44 -17.66 -11.92
C ASP A 245 14.79 -17.15 -11.36
N ALA A 246 14.98 -17.26 -10.04
CA ALA A 246 16.07 -16.62 -9.31
C ALA A 246 16.95 -17.64 -8.59
N LYS A 247 18.25 -17.40 -8.61
CA LYS A 247 19.26 -18.23 -7.93
C LYS A 247 20.48 -17.41 -7.53
N VAL A 248 21.11 -17.80 -6.43
CA VAL A 248 22.35 -17.18 -5.94
C VAL A 248 23.23 -18.23 -5.26
N GLU A 249 24.55 -18.08 -5.43
CA GLU A 249 25.56 -18.83 -4.67
C GLU A 249 26.22 -17.88 -3.69
N ILE A 250 25.98 -18.10 -2.40
CA ILE A 250 26.49 -17.25 -1.33
C ILE A 250 27.77 -17.85 -0.77
N ARG A 251 28.82 -17.03 -0.71
CA ARG A 251 30.15 -17.42 -0.22
C ARG A 251 30.52 -16.69 1.07
N GLU A 252 30.07 -15.46 1.23
CA GLU A 252 30.31 -14.66 2.43
C GLU A 252 29.05 -14.60 3.32
N ILE A 253 29.24 -14.66 4.65
CA ILE A 253 28.12 -14.70 5.61
C ILE A 253 27.24 -13.44 5.51
N ASN A 254 27.85 -12.27 5.31
CA ASN A 254 27.12 -11.00 5.23
C ASN A 254 26.13 -10.95 4.06
N GLU A 255 26.35 -11.70 2.98
CA GLU A 255 25.43 -11.75 1.83
C GLU A 255 24.10 -12.44 2.16
N VAL A 256 24.06 -13.27 3.22
CA VAL A 256 22.83 -13.88 3.75
C VAL A 256 21.94 -12.83 4.40
N PHE A 257 22.51 -11.75 4.93
CA PHE A 257 21.78 -10.66 5.59
C PHE A 257 21.42 -9.51 4.63
N ASP A 258 21.80 -9.59 3.36
CA ASP A 258 21.45 -8.62 2.31
C ASP A 258 20.19 -9.06 1.54
N PHE A 259 19.03 -8.63 2.02
CA PHE A 259 17.72 -9.07 1.48
C PHE A 259 17.33 -8.37 0.16
N ALA A 260 17.97 -7.27 -0.21
CA ALA A 260 17.58 -6.50 -1.41
C ALA A 260 18.43 -6.81 -2.64
N ARG A 261 19.55 -7.51 -2.46
CA ARG A 261 20.48 -7.83 -3.55
C ARG A 261 19.88 -8.77 -4.60
N ASP A 262 18.92 -9.60 -4.20
CA ASP A 262 18.26 -10.58 -5.05
C ASP A 262 16.82 -10.83 -4.59
N TYR A 263 16.05 -11.59 -5.38
CA TYR A 263 14.65 -11.91 -5.09
C TYR A 263 14.46 -13.02 -4.03
N LEU A 264 15.52 -13.48 -3.36
CA LEU A 264 15.51 -14.66 -2.47
C LEU A 264 15.51 -14.29 -0.99
N GLY A 265 15.17 -13.04 -0.65
CA GLY A 265 15.12 -12.54 0.72
C GLY A 265 14.30 -13.40 1.68
N LEU A 266 13.20 -14.01 1.23
CA LEU A 266 12.40 -14.91 2.07
C LEU A 266 13.16 -16.20 2.43
N ILE A 267 13.90 -16.77 1.48
CA ILE A 267 14.73 -17.96 1.72
C ILE A 267 15.88 -17.62 2.65
N LYS A 268 16.52 -16.44 2.47
CA LYS A 268 17.53 -15.92 3.40
C LYS A 268 16.96 -15.78 4.82
N GLY A 269 15.75 -15.23 4.95
CA GLY A 269 15.02 -15.14 6.22
C GLY A 269 14.81 -16.50 6.88
N ALA A 270 14.43 -17.53 6.11
CA ALA A 270 14.31 -18.89 6.61
C ALA A 270 15.65 -19.50 7.06
N VAL A 271 16.73 -19.30 6.30
CA VAL A 271 18.09 -19.76 6.65
C VAL A 271 18.54 -19.16 7.98
N ILE A 272 18.29 -17.87 8.18
CA ILE A 272 18.62 -17.14 9.41
C ILE A 272 17.74 -17.63 10.57
N ALA A 273 16.43 -17.69 10.37
CA ALA A 273 15.48 -18.08 11.41
C ALA A 273 15.56 -19.55 11.81
N ALA A 274 16.01 -20.44 10.91
CA ALA A 274 16.30 -21.84 11.22
C ALA A 274 17.62 -22.03 11.99
N GLY A 275 18.46 -20.99 12.05
CA GLY A 275 19.75 -21.01 12.73
C GLY A 275 20.89 -21.62 11.93
N LEU A 276 20.73 -21.85 10.61
CA LEU A 276 21.82 -22.31 9.75
C LEU A 276 22.94 -21.25 9.70
N ILE A 277 22.54 -20.00 9.50
CA ILE A 277 23.40 -18.81 9.59
C ILE A 277 22.72 -17.86 10.60
N PRO A 278 22.92 -18.07 11.91
CA PRO A 278 22.08 -17.46 12.94
C PRO A 278 22.30 -15.94 13.05
N PRO A 279 21.31 -15.16 13.56
CA PRO A 279 21.38 -13.70 13.63
C PRO A 279 22.63 -13.15 14.34
N GLY A 280 23.17 -13.87 15.33
CA GLY A 280 24.38 -13.45 16.04
C GLY A 280 25.62 -13.30 15.14
N MET A 281 25.63 -13.92 13.96
CA MET A 281 26.75 -13.84 13.00
C MET A 281 26.69 -12.62 12.07
N GLU A 282 25.63 -11.82 12.13
CA GLU A 282 25.52 -10.64 11.28
C GLU A 282 26.72 -9.70 11.53
N GLY A 283 27.47 -9.38 10.48
CA GLY A 283 28.64 -8.51 10.56
C GLY A 283 29.96 -9.21 10.95
N CYS A 284 30.00 -10.53 11.15
CA CYS A 284 31.23 -11.23 11.51
C CYS A 284 32.29 -11.28 10.37
N GLY A 285 31.89 -11.05 9.12
CA GLY A 285 32.80 -11.02 7.96
C GLY A 285 33.43 -12.37 7.59
N GLY A 286 32.91 -13.49 8.11
CA GLY A 286 33.41 -14.84 7.82
C GLY A 286 32.80 -15.47 6.56
N LYS A 287 33.34 -16.64 6.17
CA LYS A 287 32.89 -17.39 4.98
C LYS A 287 31.87 -18.46 5.31
N ILE A 288 30.96 -18.73 4.36
CA ILE A 288 30.02 -19.85 4.44
C ILE A 288 30.74 -21.20 4.56
N ALA A 289 31.89 -21.35 3.87
CA ALA A 289 32.71 -22.56 3.92
C ALA A 289 33.16 -22.92 5.35
N ASP A 290 33.44 -21.92 6.19
CA ASP A 290 33.88 -22.13 7.57
C ASP A 290 32.74 -22.70 8.43
N VAL A 291 31.52 -22.20 8.21
CA VAL A 291 30.31 -22.73 8.87
C VAL A 291 30.04 -24.17 8.42
N PHE A 292 30.07 -24.42 7.12
CA PHE A 292 29.72 -25.73 6.55
C PHE A 292 30.78 -26.81 6.78
N THR A 293 32.05 -26.44 6.89
CA THR A 293 33.10 -27.38 7.31
C THR A 293 32.78 -28.01 8.66
N ARG A 294 32.24 -27.22 9.59
CA ARG A 294 31.84 -27.70 10.91
C ARG A 294 30.47 -28.38 10.90
N MET A 295 29.50 -27.85 10.14
CA MET A 295 28.12 -28.34 10.14
C MET A 295 27.93 -29.63 9.32
N ILE A 296 28.68 -29.79 8.22
CA ILE A 296 28.47 -30.81 7.19
C ILE A 296 29.75 -31.65 7.01
N GLY A 297 30.86 -30.97 6.72
CA GLY A 297 32.14 -31.56 6.37
C GLY A 297 32.94 -30.67 5.39
N PRO A 298 34.26 -30.86 5.28
CA PRO A 298 35.11 -30.03 4.44
C PRO A 298 34.74 -30.15 2.96
N GLY A 299 34.69 -29.01 2.25
CA GLY A 299 34.42 -28.95 0.81
C GLY A 299 32.95 -29.14 0.41
N LEU A 300 32.05 -29.34 1.37
CA LEU A 300 30.62 -29.54 1.13
C LEU A 300 29.81 -28.28 1.43
N GLY A 301 28.65 -28.16 0.80
CA GLY A 301 27.71 -27.07 1.02
C GLY A 301 26.25 -27.51 0.98
N LEU A 302 25.34 -26.54 0.98
CA LEU A 302 23.89 -26.77 0.96
C LEU A 302 23.24 -26.08 -0.21
N GLU A 303 22.30 -26.77 -0.82
CA GLU A 303 21.38 -26.23 -1.80
C GLU A 303 19.96 -26.27 -1.25
N ILE A 304 19.30 -25.12 -1.25
CA ILE A 304 17.92 -24.92 -0.80
C ILE A 304 17.11 -24.40 -1.99
N THR A 305 16.07 -25.14 -2.35
CA THR A 305 15.17 -24.81 -3.45
C THR A 305 13.75 -24.64 -2.92
N SER A 306 13.07 -23.59 -3.37
CA SER A 306 11.64 -23.37 -3.12
C SER A 306 10.85 -23.33 -4.43
N ARG A 307 9.63 -23.85 -4.38
CA ARG A 307 8.60 -23.71 -5.41
C ARG A 307 7.23 -23.51 -4.77
N VAL A 308 6.45 -22.58 -5.30
CA VAL A 308 5.06 -22.26 -4.95
C VAL A 308 4.21 -22.44 -6.20
N ASN A 309 3.20 -23.31 -6.14
CA ASN A 309 2.44 -23.80 -7.30
C ASN A 309 1.53 -22.73 -7.96
N ASP A 310 2.13 -21.75 -8.64
CA ASP A 310 1.49 -20.68 -9.43
C ASP A 310 0.35 -19.95 -8.70
N ILE A 311 0.44 -19.83 -7.37
CA ILE A 311 -0.52 -19.06 -6.59
C ILE A 311 -0.22 -17.56 -6.79
N PRO A 312 -1.20 -16.78 -7.26
CA PRO A 312 -1.09 -15.32 -7.34
C PRO A 312 -0.62 -14.65 -6.05
N LYS A 313 0.22 -13.62 -6.18
CA LYS A 313 0.47 -12.69 -5.09
C LYS A 313 -0.84 -12.01 -4.67
N GLY A 314 -1.04 -11.86 -3.36
CA GLY A 314 -2.27 -11.26 -2.82
C GLY A 314 -3.43 -12.24 -2.58
N SER A 315 -3.19 -13.55 -2.67
CA SER A 315 -4.22 -14.60 -2.48
C SER A 315 -4.89 -14.68 -1.12
N ARG A 316 -4.33 -14.00 -0.11
CA ARG A 316 -4.81 -14.01 1.29
C ARG A 316 -4.76 -15.39 1.98
N LEU A 317 -3.97 -16.31 1.43
CA LEU A 317 -3.76 -17.66 1.98
C LEU A 317 -2.48 -17.80 2.83
N ALA A 318 -1.87 -16.67 3.22
CA ALA A 318 -0.62 -16.60 3.97
C ALA A 318 0.54 -17.43 3.35
N VAL A 319 0.67 -17.40 2.02
CA VAL A 319 1.66 -18.23 1.30
C VAL A 319 3.09 -17.95 1.76
N SER A 320 3.46 -16.69 2.00
CA SER A 320 4.82 -16.30 2.42
C SER A 320 5.20 -16.91 3.77
N THR A 321 4.31 -16.84 4.75
CA THR A 321 4.55 -17.34 6.11
C THR A 321 4.58 -18.86 6.15
N ASN A 322 3.71 -19.51 5.40
CA ASN A 322 3.72 -20.97 5.26
C ASN A 322 4.96 -21.45 4.49
N LEU A 323 5.45 -20.68 3.51
CA LEU A 323 6.73 -20.95 2.84
C LEU A 323 7.91 -20.83 3.79
N LEU A 324 7.95 -19.78 4.63
CA LEU A 324 8.92 -19.67 5.73
C LEU A 324 8.83 -20.88 6.66
N GLY A 325 7.62 -21.25 7.10
CA GLY A 325 7.40 -22.43 7.94
C GLY A 325 7.93 -23.72 7.31
N SER A 326 7.68 -23.92 6.01
CA SER A 326 8.17 -25.07 5.23
C SER A 326 9.69 -25.11 5.16
N LEU A 327 10.33 -23.99 4.80
CA LEU A 327 11.78 -23.88 4.70
C LEU A 327 12.47 -24.06 6.06
N ILE A 328 11.91 -23.47 7.12
CA ILE A 328 12.41 -23.58 8.50
C ILE A 328 12.27 -25.01 9.01
N SER A 329 11.10 -25.64 8.83
CA SER A 329 10.86 -27.06 9.15
C SER A 329 11.93 -27.94 8.51
N MET A 330 12.11 -27.82 7.19
CA MET A 330 13.09 -28.58 6.43
C MET A 330 14.53 -28.39 6.95
N CYS A 331 14.95 -27.16 7.22
CA CYS A 331 16.29 -26.87 7.75
C CYS A 331 16.47 -27.43 9.17
N MET A 332 15.44 -27.33 10.02
CA MET A 332 15.45 -27.86 11.37
C MET A 332 15.49 -29.40 11.38
N ARG A 333 14.77 -30.05 10.47
CA ARG A 333 14.83 -31.51 10.27
C ARG A 333 16.23 -31.96 9.86
N ALA A 334 16.82 -31.28 8.88
CA ALA A 334 18.16 -31.58 8.38
C ALA A 334 19.23 -31.43 9.47
N THR A 335 19.00 -30.59 10.48
CA THR A 335 19.95 -30.30 11.57
C THR A 335 19.60 -30.93 12.91
N GLY A 336 18.56 -31.77 12.97
CA GLY A 336 18.16 -32.48 14.20
C GLY A 336 17.55 -31.58 15.28
N GLN A 337 17.00 -30.41 14.91
CA GLN A 337 16.35 -29.48 15.84
C GLN A 337 14.87 -29.81 16.13
N VAL A 338 14.28 -30.72 15.35
CA VAL A 338 12.92 -31.27 15.54
C VAL A 338 12.99 -32.78 15.74
N SER A 339 11.93 -33.40 16.25
CA SER A 339 11.93 -34.80 16.67
C SER A 339 12.12 -35.79 15.51
N ALA A 340 11.58 -35.48 14.32
CA ALA A 340 11.54 -36.40 13.18
C ALA A 340 12.16 -35.83 11.89
N LEU A 341 12.91 -36.66 11.15
CA LEU A 341 13.47 -36.29 9.83
C LEU A 341 12.40 -36.26 8.72
N THR A 342 11.43 -37.18 8.77
CA THR A 342 10.36 -37.33 7.78
C THR A 342 8.99 -37.37 8.46
N GLY A 343 7.91 -37.24 7.68
CA GLY A 343 6.53 -37.27 8.18
C GLY A 343 6.02 -35.92 8.70
N GLN A 344 4.93 -35.96 9.46
CA GLN A 344 4.37 -34.78 10.13
C GLN A 344 5.24 -34.33 11.31
N LEU A 345 5.18 -33.04 11.65
CA LEU A 345 5.78 -32.51 12.88
C LEU A 345 4.94 -32.84 14.12
N GLU A 346 5.59 -32.97 15.28
CA GLU A 346 4.91 -32.98 16.58
C GLU A 346 4.48 -31.56 17.00
N GLU A 347 3.55 -31.45 17.95
CA GLU A 347 3.02 -30.15 18.38
C GLU A 347 4.11 -29.21 18.93
N SER A 348 5.05 -29.73 19.72
CA SER A 348 6.19 -28.94 20.22
C SER A 348 7.06 -28.40 19.09
N ASP A 349 7.28 -29.19 18.05
CA ASP A 349 8.08 -28.80 16.89
C ASP A 349 7.37 -27.72 16.08
N ARG A 350 6.06 -27.89 15.81
CA ARG A 350 5.25 -26.91 15.08
C ARG A 350 5.28 -25.54 15.77
N ARG A 351 5.19 -25.51 17.10
CA ARG A 351 5.23 -24.26 17.88
C ARG A 351 6.57 -23.53 17.73
N ILE A 352 7.70 -24.25 17.72
CA ILE A 352 9.02 -23.64 17.52
C ILE A 352 9.18 -23.17 16.07
N VAL A 353 8.74 -23.96 15.09
CA VAL A 353 8.73 -23.59 13.67
C VAL A 353 7.91 -22.31 13.45
N ALA A 354 6.72 -22.20 14.05
CA ALA A 354 5.89 -21.01 13.96
C ALA A 354 6.56 -19.79 14.62
N ALA A 355 7.13 -19.93 15.82
CA ALA A 355 7.86 -18.84 16.47
C ALA A 355 9.05 -18.34 15.61
N ARG A 356 9.73 -19.25 14.89
CA ARG A 356 10.82 -18.90 13.97
C ARG A 356 10.31 -18.38 12.63
N ALA A 357 9.15 -18.81 12.15
CA ALA A 357 8.52 -18.21 10.96
C ALA A 357 8.20 -16.73 11.23
N ILE A 358 7.64 -16.43 12.41
CA ILE A 358 7.42 -15.05 12.87
C ILE A 358 8.76 -14.30 12.92
N LEU A 359 9.83 -14.88 13.48
CA LEU A 359 11.16 -14.26 13.44
C LEU A 359 11.61 -13.95 11.99
N GLY A 360 11.50 -14.92 11.10
CA GLY A 360 11.89 -14.80 9.69
C GLY A 360 11.11 -13.72 8.95
N GLU A 361 9.81 -13.58 9.23
CA GLU A 361 8.98 -12.49 8.70
C GLU A 361 9.47 -11.12 9.18
N TRP A 362 9.69 -10.97 10.49
CA TRP A 362 10.11 -9.70 11.07
C TRP A 362 11.52 -9.29 10.65
N ILE A 363 12.44 -10.25 10.51
CA ILE A 363 13.76 -10.04 9.91
C ILE A 363 13.61 -9.68 8.42
N GLY A 364 12.68 -10.32 7.70
CA GLY A 364 12.37 -9.98 6.30
C GLY A 364 11.59 -8.66 6.13
N GLY A 365 11.19 -8.01 7.23
CA GLY A 365 10.47 -6.73 7.24
C GLY A 365 8.94 -6.80 7.09
N SER A 366 8.34 -8.00 7.09
CA SER A 366 6.88 -8.21 7.09
C SER A 366 6.34 -8.51 8.49
N GLY A 367 5.24 -7.88 8.91
CA GLY A 367 4.63 -8.09 10.24
C GLY A 367 3.24 -8.73 10.15
N GLY A 368 3.19 -10.07 10.07
CA GLY A 368 1.95 -10.86 9.98
C GLY A 368 1.25 -11.10 11.32
N GLY A 369 0.10 -11.79 11.28
CA GLY A 369 -0.61 -12.29 12.46
C GLY A 369 -0.18 -13.72 12.80
N TRP A 370 -0.35 -14.16 14.05
CA TRP A 370 0.16 -15.49 14.44
C TRP A 370 -0.53 -16.66 13.71
N GLN A 371 -1.70 -16.45 13.12
CA GLN A 371 -2.42 -17.51 12.42
C GLN A 371 -1.80 -17.82 11.05
N ASP A 372 -0.95 -16.93 10.51
CA ASP A 372 -0.40 -17.00 9.16
C ASP A 372 0.41 -18.29 8.92
N SER A 373 1.07 -18.81 9.96
CA SER A 373 1.74 -20.12 9.95
C SER A 373 0.78 -21.32 10.04
N GLY A 374 -0.52 -21.11 9.91
CA GLY A 374 -1.55 -22.13 10.09
C GLY A 374 -1.39 -23.34 9.15
N GLY A 375 -0.80 -23.18 7.97
CA GLY A 375 -0.54 -24.28 7.04
C GLY A 375 0.43 -25.34 7.57
N VAL A 376 1.21 -25.02 8.62
CA VAL A 376 2.10 -25.98 9.31
C VAL A 376 1.30 -27.05 10.06
N TRP A 377 0.12 -26.72 10.58
CA TRP A 377 -0.77 -27.67 11.26
C TRP A 377 -1.72 -28.35 10.27
N PRO A 378 -2.20 -29.56 10.57
CA PRO A 378 -3.17 -30.26 9.72
C PRO A 378 -4.60 -29.73 9.90
N GLY A 379 -5.44 -30.00 8.90
CA GLY A 379 -6.89 -29.95 8.97
C GLY A 379 -7.50 -28.59 9.34
N ILE A 380 -8.75 -28.66 9.82
CA ILE A 380 -9.49 -27.52 10.40
C ILE A 380 -9.07 -27.39 11.86
N LYS A 381 -8.80 -26.16 12.30
CA LYS A 381 -8.31 -25.87 13.65
C LYS A 381 -8.85 -24.57 14.19
N LEU A 382 -9.10 -24.57 15.49
CA LEU A 382 -9.36 -23.39 16.30
C LEU A 382 -8.03 -22.96 16.93
N ILE A 383 -7.71 -21.69 16.83
CA ILE A 383 -6.48 -21.11 17.36
C ILE A 383 -6.86 -19.98 18.32
N GLN A 384 -6.30 -19.98 19.52
CA GLN A 384 -6.75 -19.13 20.61
C GLN A 384 -5.59 -18.48 21.36
N GLY A 385 -5.79 -17.22 21.76
CA GLY A 385 -4.93 -16.54 22.72
C GLY A 385 -4.95 -17.25 24.08
N CYS A 386 -3.83 -17.16 24.79
CA CYS A 386 -3.67 -17.79 26.10
C CYS A 386 -3.24 -16.75 27.13
N VAL A 387 -3.74 -16.87 28.36
CA VAL A 387 -3.31 -16.05 29.50
C VAL A 387 -1.84 -16.36 29.83
N ALA A 388 -1.03 -15.33 30.08
CA ALA A 388 0.36 -15.48 30.49
C ALA A 388 0.46 -16.01 31.93
N GLY A 389 1.24 -17.07 32.13
CA GLY A 389 1.57 -17.64 33.43
C GLY A 389 3.03 -17.38 33.81
N ALA A 390 3.43 -17.73 35.04
CA ALA A 390 4.73 -17.36 35.62
C ALA A 390 5.97 -17.82 34.82
N ASP A 391 5.84 -18.87 34.00
CA ASP A 391 6.92 -19.40 33.17
C ASP A 391 7.04 -18.70 31.79
N ASP A 392 6.10 -17.81 31.46
CA ASP A 392 6.09 -17.10 30.18
C ASP A 392 6.87 -15.78 30.29
N PRO A 393 7.64 -15.39 29.25
CA PRO A 393 8.35 -14.10 29.21
C PRO A 393 7.42 -12.88 29.38
N GLU A 394 6.15 -13.04 29.05
CA GLU A 394 5.12 -12.02 29.10
C GLU A 394 4.48 -11.83 30.50
N PHE A 395 4.78 -12.67 31.48
CA PHE A 395 4.18 -12.57 32.81
C PHE A 395 4.52 -11.25 33.50
N GLY A 396 3.49 -10.54 33.98
CA GLY A 396 3.63 -9.20 34.57
C GLY A 396 3.82 -8.07 33.54
N ILE A 397 4.02 -8.39 32.26
CA ILE A 397 4.17 -7.42 31.16
C ILE A 397 2.85 -7.28 30.38
N SER A 398 2.15 -8.40 30.14
CA SER A 398 0.86 -8.46 29.43
C SER A 398 -0.09 -9.51 30.01
N ARG A 399 -1.37 -9.43 29.62
CA ARG A 399 -2.40 -10.39 30.06
C ARG A 399 -2.28 -11.74 29.36
N GLY A 400 -1.97 -11.73 28.08
CA GLY A 400 -1.81 -12.91 27.23
C GLY A 400 -0.36 -13.13 26.78
N ARG A 401 -0.10 -14.34 26.26
CA ARG A 401 1.18 -14.77 25.68
C ARG A 401 1.28 -14.39 24.21
N LEU A 402 2.49 -14.28 23.67
CA LEU A 402 2.72 -14.03 22.23
C LEU A 402 2.20 -15.19 21.37
N MET A 403 2.51 -16.43 21.77
CA MET A 403 2.18 -17.62 20.99
C MET A 403 0.80 -18.16 21.39
N PRO A 404 -0.08 -18.43 20.41
CA PRO A 404 -1.40 -18.98 20.67
C PRO A 404 -1.34 -20.49 20.96
N GLN A 405 -2.49 -21.04 21.34
CA GLN A 405 -2.74 -22.48 21.39
C GLN A 405 -3.56 -22.92 20.17
N HIS A 406 -3.20 -24.09 19.62
CA HIS A 406 -3.90 -24.71 18.50
C HIS A 406 -4.71 -25.92 18.98
N HIS A 407 -5.98 -25.97 18.61
CA HIS A 407 -6.86 -27.12 18.74
C HIS A 407 -7.24 -27.61 17.34
N VAL A 408 -6.60 -28.70 16.89
CA VAL A 408 -6.96 -29.34 15.62
C VAL A 408 -8.22 -30.16 15.83
N PHE A 409 -9.30 -29.84 15.12
CA PHE A 409 -10.55 -30.57 15.24
C PHE A 409 -10.37 -32.01 14.77
N THR A 410 -10.80 -32.95 15.62
CA THR A 410 -10.73 -34.38 15.29
C THR A 410 -11.76 -34.76 14.23
N ALA A 411 -11.67 -35.99 13.71
CA ALA A 411 -12.67 -36.55 12.81
C ALA A 411 -14.02 -36.85 13.51
N GLU A 412 -14.08 -36.76 14.84
CA GLU A 412 -15.31 -36.87 15.62
C GLU A 412 -15.96 -35.49 15.81
N GLU A 413 -15.14 -34.45 16.05
CA GLU A 413 -15.65 -33.08 16.21
C GLU A 413 -16.12 -32.48 14.89
N VAL A 414 -15.32 -32.62 13.82
CA VAL A 414 -15.69 -32.18 12.47
C VAL A 414 -15.50 -33.36 11.52
N THR A 415 -16.61 -34.05 11.28
CA THR A 415 -16.62 -35.34 10.59
C THR A 415 -16.06 -35.26 9.17
N LYS A 416 -15.59 -36.40 8.64
CA LYS A 416 -15.19 -36.53 7.23
C LYS A 416 -16.32 -36.13 6.29
N GLN A 417 -17.57 -36.44 6.64
CA GLN A 417 -18.74 -36.03 5.87
C GLN A 417 -18.91 -34.51 5.86
N THR A 418 -18.76 -33.84 7.01
CA THR A 418 -18.81 -32.38 7.06
C THR A 418 -17.71 -31.73 6.23
N ARG A 419 -16.49 -32.25 6.34
CA ARG A 419 -15.33 -31.79 5.54
C ARG A 419 -15.61 -31.93 4.04
N GLN A 420 -16.20 -33.06 3.63
CA GLN A 420 -16.58 -33.28 2.24
C GLN A 420 -17.68 -32.30 1.80
N LYS A 421 -18.77 -32.15 2.58
CA LYS A 421 -19.85 -31.20 2.28
C LYS A 421 -19.34 -29.77 2.12
N LEU A 422 -18.40 -29.34 2.96
CA LEU A 422 -17.79 -28.02 2.83
C LEU A 422 -17.06 -27.87 1.48
N GLN A 423 -16.27 -28.86 1.08
CA GLN A 423 -15.57 -28.87 -0.22
C GLN A 423 -16.55 -28.93 -1.39
N ASP A 424 -17.69 -29.59 -1.23
CA ASP A 424 -18.72 -29.73 -2.26
C ASP A 424 -19.59 -28.46 -2.41
N SER A 425 -19.58 -27.57 -1.41
CA SER A 425 -20.35 -26.32 -1.40
C SER A 425 -19.52 -25.06 -1.68
N LEU A 426 -18.24 -25.04 -1.29
CA LEU A 426 -17.42 -23.84 -1.38
C LEU A 426 -16.76 -23.69 -2.76
N VAL A 427 -16.94 -22.53 -3.38
CA VAL A 427 -16.14 -22.06 -4.51
C VAL A 427 -15.10 -21.06 -4.00
N LEU A 428 -13.83 -21.43 -4.13
CA LEU A 428 -12.69 -20.61 -3.71
C LEU A 428 -12.10 -19.84 -4.89
N VAL A 429 -11.90 -18.52 -4.75
CA VAL A 429 -11.46 -17.67 -5.85
C VAL A 429 -10.41 -16.64 -5.45
N HIS A 430 -9.69 -16.15 -6.46
CA HIS A 430 -8.91 -14.93 -6.42
C HIS A 430 -9.55 -13.88 -7.35
N GLY A 431 -10.03 -12.75 -6.82
CA GLY A 431 -10.71 -11.69 -7.60
C GLY A 431 -9.80 -10.83 -8.47
N GLY A 432 -8.49 -11.08 -8.45
CA GLY A 432 -7.50 -10.44 -9.31
C GLY A 432 -6.92 -9.13 -8.76
N MET A 433 -7.35 -8.70 -7.57
CA MET A 433 -6.82 -7.52 -6.89
C MET A 433 -5.63 -7.87 -6.00
N ALA A 434 -4.65 -6.96 -5.93
CA ALA A 434 -3.57 -7.01 -4.94
C ALA A 434 -3.60 -5.69 -4.15
N GLN A 435 -3.78 -5.77 -2.84
CA GLN A 435 -3.94 -4.58 -1.98
C GLN A 435 -3.03 -4.64 -0.77
N ASN A 436 -2.43 -3.50 -0.44
CA ASN A 436 -1.62 -3.34 0.76
C ASN A 436 -2.54 -3.28 2.00
N VAL A 437 -2.35 -4.22 2.93
CA VAL A 437 -3.14 -4.32 4.16
C VAL A 437 -2.40 -3.76 5.38
N GLY A 438 -1.16 -3.30 5.23
CA GLY A 438 -0.37 -2.72 6.33
C GLY A 438 -1.11 -1.59 7.06
N PRO A 439 -1.63 -0.56 6.36
CA PRO A 439 -2.40 0.52 7.00
C PRO A 439 -3.66 0.04 7.73
N ILE A 440 -4.27 -1.07 7.29
CA ILE A 440 -5.44 -1.65 7.96
C ILE A 440 -5.04 -2.26 9.30
N LEU A 441 -3.88 -2.93 9.37
CA LEU A 441 -3.37 -3.46 10.63
C LEU A 441 -3.20 -2.34 11.66
N GLU A 442 -2.61 -1.21 11.26
CA GLU A 442 -2.44 -0.05 12.15
C GLU A 442 -3.80 0.51 12.61
N MET A 443 -4.73 0.71 11.68
CA MET A 443 -6.10 1.19 12.00
C MET A 443 -6.83 0.27 12.99
N VAL A 444 -6.83 -1.04 12.75
CA VAL A 444 -7.56 -2.00 13.61
C VAL A 444 -6.96 -2.04 15.01
N THR A 445 -5.64 -1.93 15.11
CA THR A 445 -4.88 -1.84 16.36
C THR A 445 -5.28 -0.61 17.16
N GLU A 446 -5.29 0.52 16.49
CA GLU A 446 -5.60 1.81 17.08
C GLU A 446 -7.03 1.81 17.64
N LYS A 447 -8.02 1.50 16.79
CA LYS A 447 -9.44 1.46 17.19
C LYS A 447 -9.69 0.50 18.35
N TYR A 448 -8.97 -0.61 18.38
CA TYR A 448 -9.02 -1.52 19.52
C TYR A 448 -8.48 -0.86 20.80
N LEU A 449 -7.28 -0.30 20.78
CA LEU A 449 -6.61 0.25 21.97
C LEU A 449 -7.35 1.47 22.55
N LEU A 450 -8.02 2.23 21.67
CA LEU A 450 -8.93 3.33 22.01
C LEU A 450 -10.31 2.87 22.51
N ARG A 451 -10.65 1.58 22.32
CA ARG A 451 -11.97 1.02 22.59
C ARG A 451 -13.09 1.81 21.91
N CYS A 452 -12.87 2.20 20.65
CA CYS A 452 -13.88 2.89 19.84
C CYS A 452 -15.20 2.12 19.92
N GLU A 453 -16.29 2.82 20.28
CA GLU A 453 -17.52 2.18 20.77
C GLU A 453 -18.14 1.24 19.73
N HIS A 454 -18.28 1.71 18.49
CA HIS A 454 -18.87 0.94 17.40
C HIS A 454 -18.03 -0.30 17.06
N GLU A 455 -16.72 -0.13 16.91
CA GLU A 455 -15.80 -1.20 16.55
C GLU A 455 -15.59 -2.21 17.68
N TRP A 456 -15.68 -1.77 18.94
CA TRP A 456 -15.61 -2.67 20.09
C TRP A 456 -16.84 -3.58 20.19
N LEU A 457 -18.04 -3.04 19.95
CA LEU A 457 -19.26 -3.84 19.89
C LEU A 457 -19.23 -4.82 18.71
N ALA A 458 -18.85 -4.34 17.52
CA ALA A 458 -18.67 -5.17 16.34
C ALA A 458 -17.67 -6.32 16.59
N ARG A 459 -16.57 -6.06 17.31
CA ARG A 459 -15.59 -7.11 17.65
C ARG A 459 -16.19 -8.20 18.54
N LYS A 460 -17.02 -7.86 19.52
CA LYS A 460 -17.71 -8.86 20.36
C LYS A 460 -18.68 -9.71 19.53
N ASP A 461 -19.39 -9.09 18.60
CA ASP A 461 -20.28 -9.81 17.68
C ASP A 461 -19.49 -10.75 16.75
N ALA A 462 -18.34 -10.31 16.21
CA ALA A 462 -17.45 -11.17 15.42
C ALA A 462 -16.90 -12.38 16.18
N ILE A 463 -16.71 -12.26 17.51
CA ILE A 463 -16.34 -13.40 18.38
C ILE A 463 -17.54 -14.36 18.49
N GLY A 464 -18.74 -13.84 18.73
CA GLY A 464 -19.96 -14.66 18.78
C GLY A 464 -20.25 -15.39 17.46
N LEU A 465 -20.02 -14.75 16.32
CA LEU A 465 -20.14 -15.36 14.99
C LEU A 465 -19.11 -16.47 14.76
N LEU A 466 -17.90 -16.36 15.31
CA LEU A 466 -16.91 -17.43 15.26
C LEU A 466 -17.38 -18.66 16.05
N ASP A 467 -17.98 -18.46 17.22
CA ASP A 467 -18.55 -19.56 18.01
C ASP A 467 -19.72 -20.23 17.24
N GLN A 468 -20.54 -19.46 16.51
CA GLN A 468 -21.58 -19.99 15.61
C GLN A 468 -20.99 -20.81 14.45
N ILE A 469 -19.96 -20.30 13.77
CA ILE A 469 -19.25 -21.04 12.70
C ILE A 469 -18.71 -22.37 13.25
N THR A 470 -18.13 -22.35 14.45
CA THR A 470 -17.66 -23.57 15.12
C THR A 470 -18.78 -24.58 15.32
N ALA A 471 -19.92 -24.13 15.86
CA ALA A 471 -21.07 -24.99 16.12
C ALA A 471 -21.64 -25.60 14.82
N SER A 472 -21.78 -24.79 13.76
CA SER A 472 -22.25 -25.25 12.45
C SER A 472 -21.30 -26.26 11.80
N LEU A 473 -19.97 -26.04 11.89
CA LEU A 473 -18.98 -27.02 11.45
C LEU A 473 -19.07 -28.33 12.24
N LYS A 474 -19.28 -28.29 13.56
CA LYS A 474 -19.46 -29.51 14.35
C LYS A 474 -20.76 -30.25 14.01
N ALA A 475 -21.83 -29.50 13.71
CA ALA A 475 -23.13 -30.05 13.34
C ALA A 475 -23.22 -30.53 11.88
N GLY A 476 -22.29 -30.16 11.01
CA GLY A 476 -22.37 -30.46 9.58
C GLY A 476 -23.34 -29.56 8.80
N ASP A 477 -23.65 -28.37 9.34
CA ASP A 477 -24.55 -27.37 8.80
C ASP A 477 -23.77 -26.32 7.96
N ILE A 478 -23.48 -26.66 6.70
CA ILE A 478 -22.76 -25.76 5.78
C ILE A 478 -23.56 -24.48 5.45
N PRO A 479 -24.89 -24.52 5.26
CA PRO A 479 -25.69 -23.29 5.13
C PRO A 479 -25.52 -22.35 6.33
N GLY A 480 -25.49 -22.87 7.56
CA GLY A 480 -25.21 -22.08 8.76
C GLY A 480 -23.82 -21.45 8.77
N VAL A 481 -22.79 -22.17 8.29
CA VAL A 481 -21.45 -21.60 8.07
C VAL A 481 -21.53 -20.43 7.07
N GLY A 482 -22.22 -20.62 5.94
CA GLY A 482 -22.39 -19.59 4.92
C GLY A 482 -23.10 -18.34 5.43
N ALA A 483 -24.20 -18.51 6.16
CA ALA A 483 -24.94 -17.40 6.76
C ALA A 483 -24.07 -16.63 7.77
N ALA A 484 -23.31 -17.33 8.62
CA ALA A 484 -22.46 -16.70 9.62
C ALA A 484 -21.27 -15.96 9.01
N THR A 485 -20.57 -16.53 8.01
CA THR A 485 -19.47 -15.84 7.31
C THR A 485 -19.97 -14.64 6.52
N HIS A 486 -21.15 -14.76 5.93
CA HIS A 486 -21.79 -13.69 5.17
C HIS A 486 -22.16 -12.51 6.06
N ARG A 487 -22.80 -12.79 7.21
CA ARG A 487 -23.10 -11.79 8.24
C ARG A 487 -21.82 -11.16 8.78
N ASN A 488 -20.81 -11.96 9.11
CA ASN A 488 -19.52 -11.48 9.61
C ASN A 488 -18.90 -10.44 8.66
N PHE A 489 -18.94 -10.70 7.35
CA PHE A 489 -18.44 -9.77 6.34
C PHE A 489 -19.23 -8.46 6.27
N HIS A 490 -20.56 -8.51 6.23
CA HIS A 490 -21.39 -7.31 6.03
C HIS A 490 -21.59 -6.46 7.28
N GLU A 491 -21.56 -7.07 8.46
CA GLU A 491 -21.81 -6.39 9.73
C GLU A 491 -20.50 -6.09 10.46
N PRO A 492 -19.97 -6.95 11.35
CA PRO A 492 -18.89 -6.52 12.23
C PRO A 492 -17.57 -6.25 11.51
N LEU A 493 -17.25 -6.93 10.39
CA LEU A 493 -16.01 -6.65 9.67
C LEU A 493 -16.03 -5.30 8.97
N GLN A 494 -17.13 -4.95 8.29
CA GLN A 494 -17.27 -3.62 7.66
C GLN A 494 -17.38 -2.49 8.70
N ALA A 495 -17.94 -2.78 9.89
CA ALA A 495 -17.94 -1.84 11.01
C ALA A 495 -16.53 -1.53 11.52
N ILE A 496 -15.68 -2.56 11.69
CA ILE A 496 -14.29 -2.40 12.15
C ILE A 496 -13.41 -1.81 11.04
N ILE A 497 -13.60 -2.28 9.81
CA ILE A 497 -12.75 -2.03 8.65
C ILE A 497 -13.66 -1.63 7.46
N PRO A 498 -14.02 -0.35 7.32
CA PRO A 498 -14.93 0.10 6.26
C PRO A 498 -14.49 -0.31 4.84
N TRP A 499 -13.19 -0.45 4.59
CA TRP A 499 -12.63 -0.82 3.28
C TRP A 499 -12.23 -2.30 3.17
N CYS A 500 -12.67 -3.18 4.09
CA CYS A 500 -12.52 -4.62 3.87
C CYS A 500 -13.38 -5.10 2.68
N SER A 501 -14.42 -4.32 2.32
CA SER A 501 -15.23 -4.48 1.13
C SER A 501 -14.88 -3.43 0.06
N ASN A 502 -15.26 -3.70 -1.18
CA ASN A 502 -15.11 -2.80 -2.32
C ASN A 502 -16.24 -2.99 -3.33
N ALA A 503 -16.43 -2.03 -4.23
CA ALA A 503 -17.50 -2.06 -5.23
C ALA A 503 -17.47 -3.31 -6.13
N TYR A 504 -16.28 -3.85 -6.44
CA TYR A 504 -16.13 -5.08 -7.23
C TYR A 504 -16.71 -6.30 -6.50
N THR A 505 -16.33 -6.48 -5.23
CA THR A 505 -16.79 -7.59 -4.38
C THR A 505 -18.30 -7.53 -4.17
N GLU A 506 -18.82 -6.35 -3.81
CA GLU A 506 -20.27 -6.16 -3.59
C GLU A 506 -21.07 -6.47 -4.87
N ARG A 507 -20.54 -6.10 -6.05
CA ARG A 507 -21.18 -6.44 -7.32
C ARG A 507 -21.21 -7.95 -7.55
N LEU A 508 -20.13 -8.68 -7.28
CA LEU A 508 -20.13 -10.15 -7.42
C LEU A 508 -21.13 -10.82 -6.48
N ILE A 509 -21.21 -10.38 -5.22
CA ILE A 509 -22.18 -10.90 -4.26
C ILE A 509 -23.62 -10.66 -4.76
N GLN A 510 -23.89 -9.47 -5.32
CA GLN A 510 -25.17 -9.14 -5.92
C GLN A 510 -25.50 -10.06 -7.10
N GLU A 511 -24.58 -10.24 -8.05
CA GLU A 511 -24.78 -11.12 -9.22
C GLU A 511 -25.03 -12.59 -8.80
N CYS A 512 -24.32 -13.08 -7.77
CA CYS A 512 -24.56 -14.42 -7.21
C CYS A 512 -25.98 -14.55 -6.65
N ARG A 513 -26.43 -13.55 -5.87
CA ARG A 513 -27.79 -13.54 -5.31
C ARG A 513 -28.85 -13.48 -6.40
N GLU A 514 -28.68 -12.61 -7.39
CA GLU A 514 -29.62 -12.44 -8.51
C GLU A 514 -29.76 -13.72 -9.34
N LYS A 515 -28.66 -14.44 -9.57
CA LYS A 515 -28.68 -15.67 -10.37
C LYS A 515 -29.15 -16.91 -9.60
N TYR A 516 -28.69 -17.09 -8.37
CA TYR A 516 -28.87 -18.37 -7.65
C TYR A 516 -29.90 -18.32 -6.51
N GLY A 517 -30.34 -17.12 -6.09
CA GLY A 517 -31.30 -16.96 -4.99
C GLY A 517 -30.86 -17.73 -3.74
N ASP A 518 -31.76 -18.53 -3.18
CA ASP A 518 -31.53 -19.33 -1.97
C ASP A 518 -30.43 -20.40 -2.11
N LYS A 519 -30.06 -20.76 -3.35
CA LYS A 519 -28.93 -21.68 -3.60
C LYS A 519 -27.57 -21.02 -3.39
N PHE A 520 -27.51 -19.69 -3.33
CA PHE A 520 -26.33 -18.98 -2.83
C PHE A 520 -26.47 -18.79 -1.31
N GLN A 521 -25.71 -19.57 -0.56
CA GLN A 521 -25.86 -19.71 0.90
C GLN A 521 -24.99 -18.72 1.69
N GLY A 522 -23.97 -18.10 1.06
CA GLY A 522 -23.19 -17.08 1.74
C GLY A 522 -21.92 -16.64 1.02
N PHE A 523 -21.41 -15.49 1.45
CA PHE A 523 -20.11 -14.97 1.06
C PHE A 523 -19.11 -15.17 2.20
N TRP A 524 -17.84 -15.31 1.85
CA TRP A 524 -16.76 -15.48 2.77
C TRP A 524 -15.52 -14.71 2.29
N MET A 525 -15.05 -13.75 3.09
CA MET A 525 -13.79 -13.06 2.85
C MET A 525 -12.61 -13.86 3.42
N LEU A 526 -11.56 -14.04 2.62
CA LEU A 526 -10.31 -14.64 3.11
C LEU A 526 -9.33 -13.56 3.57
N GLY A 527 -8.75 -13.75 4.76
CA GLY A 527 -7.88 -12.76 5.37
C GLY A 527 -8.59 -11.42 5.57
N GLY A 528 -7.82 -10.34 5.62
CA GLY A 528 -8.32 -9.05 6.11
C GLY A 528 -9.00 -8.11 5.11
N MET A 529 -9.15 -8.49 3.84
CA MET A 529 -9.70 -7.61 2.78
C MET A 529 -10.14 -8.42 1.55
N ALA A 530 -11.34 -8.14 1.02
CA ALA A 530 -11.91 -8.81 -0.14
C ALA A 530 -11.37 -8.30 -1.49
N GLY A 531 -11.66 -9.01 -2.59
CA GLY A 531 -11.15 -8.74 -3.94
C GLY A 531 -9.84 -9.46 -4.29
N GLY A 532 -9.05 -9.81 -3.27
CA GLY A 532 -7.95 -10.79 -3.36
C GLY A 532 -8.51 -12.20 -3.24
N GLY A 533 -8.36 -12.85 -2.08
CA GLY A 533 -8.95 -14.15 -1.78
C GLY A 533 -10.41 -14.06 -1.30
N MET A 534 -11.30 -14.86 -1.87
CA MET A 534 -12.73 -14.90 -1.53
C MET A 534 -13.29 -16.33 -1.64
N GLY A 535 -14.38 -16.58 -0.92
CA GLY A 535 -15.16 -17.81 -0.94
C GLY A 535 -16.64 -17.52 -1.17
N PHE A 536 -17.29 -18.36 -1.97
CA PHE A 536 -18.74 -18.29 -2.24
C PHE A 536 -19.33 -19.67 -1.94
N ILE A 537 -20.29 -19.73 -1.02
CA ILE A 537 -20.90 -20.99 -0.58
C ILE A 537 -22.21 -21.17 -1.34
N PHE A 538 -22.32 -22.30 -2.02
CA PHE A 538 -23.50 -22.69 -2.78
C PHE A 538 -24.07 -24.01 -2.28
N ASP A 539 -25.35 -24.25 -2.59
CA ASP A 539 -25.90 -25.59 -2.51
C ASP A 539 -25.07 -26.58 -3.37
N PRO A 540 -24.70 -27.75 -2.84
CA PRO A 540 -23.88 -28.73 -3.57
C PRO A 540 -24.42 -29.08 -4.96
N SER A 541 -25.74 -29.03 -5.17
CA SER A 541 -26.37 -29.37 -6.45
C SER A 541 -26.04 -28.40 -7.59
N VAL A 542 -25.57 -27.18 -7.28
CA VAL A 542 -25.25 -26.15 -8.29
C VAL A 542 -23.80 -25.67 -8.23
N ARG A 543 -22.98 -26.18 -7.29
CA ARG A 543 -21.62 -25.68 -7.07
C ARG A 543 -20.73 -25.76 -8.31
N GLU A 544 -20.77 -26.85 -9.08
CA GLU A 544 -19.95 -26.97 -10.30
C GLU A 544 -20.33 -25.95 -11.37
N GLU A 545 -21.63 -25.80 -11.66
CA GLU A 545 -22.13 -24.80 -12.60
C GLU A 545 -21.80 -23.37 -12.12
N ALA A 546 -22.02 -23.10 -10.82
CA ALA A 546 -21.72 -21.81 -10.20
C ALA A 546 -20.24 -21.46 -10.27
N GLN A 547 -19.36 -22.45 -10.15
CA GLN A 547 -17.92 -22.26 -10.25
C GLN A 547 -17.50 -21.79 -11.64
N ASP A 548 -17.97 -22.45 -12.71
CA ASP A 548 -17.64 -22.08 -14.09
C ASP A 548 -18.27 -20.73 -14.48
N TRP A 549 -19.50 -20.49 -14.03
CA TRP A 549 -20.17 -19.20 -14.24
C TRP A 549 -19.43 -18.06 -13.52
N LEU A 550 -19.03 -18.26 -12.26
CA LEU A 550 -18.36 -17.24 -11.46
C LEU A 550 -17.00 -16.88 -12.05
N GLN A 551 -16.26 -17.85 -12.60
CA GLN A 551 -15.01 -17.59 -13.32
C GLN A 551 -15.22 -16.58 -14.45
N THR A 552 -16.28 -16.77 -15.24
CA THR A 552 -16.63 -15.88 -16.35
C THR A 552 -17.12 -14.52 -15.84
N MET A 553 -18.00 -14.54 -14.83
CA MET A 553 -18.61 -13.33 -14.27
C MET A 553 -17.56 -12.41 -13.64
N MET A 554 -16.59 -12.96 -12.90
CA MET A 554 -15.50 -12.18 -12.31
C MET A 554 -14.70 -11.41 -13.35
N VAL A 555 -14.44 -12.01 -14.52
CA VAL A 555 -13.76 -11.34 -15.65
C VAL A 555 -14.64 -10.25 -16.26
N THR A 556 -15.93 -10.51 -16.43
CA THR A 556 -16.90 -9.53 -16.94
C THR A 556 -16.99 -8.30 -16.05
N VAL A 557 -17.16 -8.48 -14.73
CA VAL A 557 -17.22 -7.37 -13.77
C VAL A 557 -15.86 -6.66 -13.67
N LYS A 558 -14.74 -7.39 -13.73
CA LYS A 558 -13.41 -6.76 -13.79
C LYS A 558 -13.29 -5.83 -15.00
N ARG A 559 -13.66 -6.29 -16.19
CA ARG A 559 -13.58 -5.51 -17.44
C ARG A 559 -14.47 -4.26 -17.39
N SER A 560 -15.61 -4.30 -16.71
CA SER A 560 -16.45 -3.11 -16.55
C SER A 560 -15.87 -2.07 -15.57
N MET A 561 -14.90 -2.46 -14.74
CA MET A 561 -14.30 -1.62 -13.69
C MET A 561 -12.79 -1.39 -13.87
N GLU A 562 -12.16 -1.92 -14.92
CA GLU A 562 -10.69 -1.90 -15.06
C GLU A 562 -10.10 -0.50 -15.19
N ALA A 563 -10.90 0.47 -15.64
CA ALA A 563 -10.51 1.87 -15.70
C ALA A 563 -10.61 2.59 -14.33
N THR A 564 -11.31 2.02 -13.34
CA THR A 564 -11.68 2.68 -12.09
C THR A 564 -11.09 1.99 -10.85
N VAL A 565 -10.89 0.67 -10.89
CA VAL A 565 -10.39 -0.16 -9.79
C VAL A 565 -9.10 -0.87 -10.21
N PRO A 566 -8.03 -0.85 -9.40
CA PRO A 566 -6.77 -1.48 -9.74
C PRO A 566 -6.85 -3.02 -9.65
N PHE A 567 -6.57 -3.69 -10.76
CA PHE A 567 -6.40 -5.16 -10.81
C PHE A 567 -4.94 -5.52 -11.15
N ALA A 568 -4.41 -6.52 -10.46
CA ALA A 568 -3.07 -7.03 -10.71
C ALA A 568 -3.06 -8.07 -11.84
N MET A 569 -4.13 -8.88 -11.93
CA MET A 569 -4.27 -9.95 -12.91
C MET A 569 -5.74 -10.26 -13.20
N ASP A 570 -5.99 -11.15 -14.15
CA ASP A 570 -7.33 -11.73 -14.31
C ASP A 570 -7.69 -12.62 -13.11
N PRO A 571 -8.96 -12.63 -12.66
CA PRO A 571 -9.43 -13.49 -11.60
C PRO A 571 -9.18 -14.97 -11.90
N VAL A 572 -8.95 -15.77 -10.85
CA VAL A 572 -8.82 -17.23 -10.97
C VAL A 572 -9.72 -17.95 -9.98
N VAL A 573 -10.14 -19.15 -10.37
CA VAL A 573 -10.88 -20.07 -9.51
C VAL A 573 -9.95 -21.20 -9.10
N TYR A 574 -10.04 -21.61 -7.85
CA TYR A 574 -9.27 -22.71 -7.30
C TYR A 574 -10.14 -23.96 -7.12
N ASP A 575 -9.56 -25.10 -7.47
CA ASP A 575 -9.96 -26.37 -6.89
C ASP A 575 -9.11 -26.58 -5.64
N PHE A 576 -9.72 -27.02 -4.53
CA PHE A 576 -9.02 -27.18 -3.27
C PHE A 576 -9.40 -28.48 -2.56
N ALA A 577 -8.53 -28.94 -1.67
CA ALA A 577 -8.82 -30.03 -0.76
C ALA A 577 -8.32 -29.74 0.66
N ILE A 578 -9.02 -30.20 1.69
CA ILE A 578 -8.56 -30.08 3.07
C ILE A 578 -7.38 -31.01 3.28
N ASN A 579 -6.27 -30.46 3.76
CA ASN A 579 -5.02 -31.17 3.97
C ASN A 579 -4.91 -31.62 5.44
N ASP A 580 -4.94 -32.93 5.67
CA ASP A 580 -4.83 -33.52 7.02
C ASP A 580 -3.37 -33.77 7.48
N ASN A 581 -2.38 -33.23 6.77
CA ASN A 581 -0.95 -33.35 7.10
C ASN A 581 -0.32 -32.06 7.63
N GLY A 582 -0.75 -30.89 7.14
CA GLY A 582 -0.06 -29.63 7.36
C GLY A 582 1.26 -29.58 6.59
N THR A 583 2.37 -29.42 7.31
CA THR A 583 3.73 -29.59 6.75
C THR A 583 4.17 -31.06 6.84
N PHE A 584 4.73 -31.59 5.75
CA PHE A 584 5.09 -33.00 5.63
C PHE A 584 6.40 -33.20 4.88
N ALA A 585 7.27 -34.04 5.44
CA ALA A 585 8.61 -34.29 4.92
C ALA A 585 8.80 -35.70 4.35
N GLU A 586 9.51 -35.80 3.24
CA GLU A 586 9.94 -37.06 2.61
C GLU A 586 11.44 -37.03 2.32
N LEU A 587 12.12 -38.17 2.49
CA LEU A 587 13.50 -38.34 2.09
C LEU A 587 13.55 -39.05 0.73
N ARG A 588 14.04 -38.36 -0.29
CA ARG A 588 14.09 -38.84 -1.68
C ARG A 588 15.52 -39.26 -2.02
N THR A 589 15.67 -40.48 -2.55
CA THR A 589 16.97 -41.04 -2.98
C THR A 589 17.06 -41.24 -4.49
N ASP A 590 15.99 -40.99 -5.22
CA ASP A 590 15.93 -41.10 -6.69
C ASP A 590 16.51 -39.87 -7.41
N GLY A 591 16.88 -38.82 -6.66
CA GLY A 591 17.43 -37.59 -7.21
C GLY A 591 16.42 -36.73 -7.93
N ASP A 592 15.12 -36.94 -7.69
CA ASP A 592 14.01 -36.15 -8.23
C ASP A 592 13.94 -34.78 -7.55
N LEU A 593 14.16 -33.72 -8.33
CA LEU A 593 14.14 -32.33 -7.87
C LEU A 593 12.81 -31.66 -8.24
N PRO A 594 12.43 -30.58 -7.54
CA PRO A 594 11.17 -29.88 -7.84
C PRO A 594 11.05 -29.50 -9.32
N LYS A 595 9.85 -29.70 -9.88
CA LYS A 595 9.53 -29.42 -11.29
C LYS A 595 9.98 -28.01 -11.68
N GLY A 596 10.73 -27.90 -12.78
CA GLY A 596 11.26 -26.63 -13.30
C GLY A 596 12.71 -26.35 -12.92
N TYR A 597 13.27 -27.04 -11.92
CA TYR A 597 14.65 -26.88 -11.48
C TYR A 597 15.66 -26.99 -12.64
N HIS A 598 15.60 -28.06 -13.43
CA HIS A 598 16.55 -28.27 -14.53
C HIS A 598 16.42 -27.22 -15.64
N ALA A 599 15.21 -26.73 -15.91
CA ALA A 599 15.00 -25.67 -16.90
C ALA A 599 15.64 -24.33 -16.48
N LEU A 600 15.80 -24.10 -15.17
CA LEU A 600 16.50 -22.95 -14.61
C LEU A 600 18.02 -23.14 -14.54
N MET A 601 18.50 -24.35 -14.21
CA MET A 601 19.91 -24.58 -13.92
C MET A 601 20.76 -24.96 -15.14
N VAL A 602 20.22 -25.81 -16.02
CA VAL A 602 20.97 -26.40 -17.16
C VAL A 602 21.53 -25.35 -18.13
N PRO A 603 20.82 -24.27 -18.51
CA PRO A 603 21.38 -23.27 -19.42
C PRO A 603 22.71 -22.69 -18.93
N ASP A 604 22.87 -22.46 -17.63
CA ASP A 604 24.12 -21.92 -17.08
C ASP A 604 25.23 -22.95 -17.02
N TRP A 605 24.89 -24.22 -16.72
CA TRP A 605 25.86 -25.31 -16.75
C TRP A 605 26.42 -25.52 -18.17
N LEU A 606 25.56 -25.44 -19.18
CA LEU A 606 25.97 -25.51 -20.58
C LEU A 606 26.86 -24.33 -20.98
N ARG A 607 26.56 -23.10 -20.53
CA ARG A 607 27.40 -21.92 -20.80
C ARG A 607 28.78 -21.99 -20.13
N LYS A 608 28.89 -22.55 -18.91
CA LYS A 608 30.17 -22.73 -18.20
C LYS A 608 31.09 -23.77 -18.85
N GLY A 609 30.51 -24.77 -19.51
CA GLY A 609 31.23 -25.87 -20.15
C GLY A 609 31.64 -27.00 -19.18
N LEU A 610 31.63 -28.25 -19.67
CA LEU A 610 31.76 -29.47 -18.86
C LEU A 610 33.00 -29.50 -17.93
N GLN A 611 34.13 -28.96 -18.37
CA GLN A 611 35.39 -28.98 -17.61
C GLN A 611 35.33 -28.14 -16.32
N GLN A 612 34.47 -27.12 -16.27
CA GLN A 612 34.31 -26.23 -15.11
C GLN A 612 33.23 -26.71 -14.13
N LEU A 613 32.48 -27.78 -14.46
CA LEU A 613 31.43 -28.34 -13.60
C LEU A 613 32.02 -29.33 -12.60
N THR A 614 31.43 -29.40 -11.40
CA THR A 614 31.79 -30.40 -10.39
C THR A 614 31.35 -31.81 -10.78
N PRO A 615 31.94 -32.87 -10.19
CA PRO A 615 31.52 -34.25 -10.45
C PRO A 615 30.01 -34.47 -10.30
N MET A 616 29.40 -33.93 -9.24
CA MET A 616 27.95 -34.06 -9.00
C MET A 616 27.13 -33.38 -10.09
N VAL A 617 27.51 -32.17 -10.51
CA VAL A 617 26.79 -31.42 -11.57
C VAL A 617 26.92 -32.10 -12.93
N ARG A 618 28.08 -32.70 -13.25
CA ARG A 618 28.27 -33.48 -14.49
C ARG A 618 27.34 -34.68 -14.54
N GLN A 619 27.27 -35.47 -13.46
CA GLN A 619 26.38 -36.62 -13.37
C GLN A 619 24.90 -36.21 -13.46
N GLU A 620 24.54 -35.05 -12.88
CA GLU A 620 23.19 -34.51 -13.00
C GLU A 620 22.88 -34.08 -14.45
N LEU A 621 23.81 -33.41 -15.13
CA LEU A 621 23.66 -33.02 -16.54
C LEU A 621 23.56 -34.24 -17.47
N GLU A 622 24.31 -35.31 -17.21
CA GLU A 622 24.19 -36.59 -17.93
C GLU A 622 22.81 -37.22 -17.75
N ARG A 623 22.27 -37.23 -16.52
CA ARG A 623 20.90 -37.72 -16.24
C ARG A 623 19.85 -36.91 -16.99
N VAL A 624 19.96 -35.58 -16.98
CA VAL A 624 19.07 -34.70 -17.76
C VAL A 624 19.21 -34.97 -19.26
N GLY A 625 20.44 -35.15 -19.75
CA GLY A 625 20.71 -35.49 -21.15
C GLY A 625 20.07 -36.81 -21.59
N ASN A 626 20.10 -37.83 -20.72
CA ASN A 626 19.42 -39.11 -20.97
C ASN A 626 17.90 -38.94 -20.97
N ALA A 627 17.34 -38.22 -19.99
CA ALA A 627 15.90 -37.95 -19.93
C ALA A 627 15.36 -37.14 -21.13
N CYS A 628 16.16 -36.24 -21.70
CA CYS A 628 15.80 -35.51 -22.93
C CYS A 628 15.84 -36.39 -24.18
N ARG A 629 16.53 -37.54 -24.16
CA ARG A 629 16.64 -38.48 -25.30
C ARG A 629 15.55 -39.55 -25.30
N ASP A 630 14.91 -39.79 -24.16
CA ASP A 630 13.75 -40.68 -24.08
C ASP A 630 12.49 -40.01 -24.64
N SER A 631 11.82 -40.69 -25.57
CA SER A 631 10.65 -40.17 -26.32
C SER A 631 9.38 -40.04 -25.48
N ASP A 632 9.29 -40.71 -24.33
CA ASP A 632 8.17 -40.58 -23.40
C ASP A 632 8.43 -39.45 -22.39
N GLY A 633 8.10 -38.21 -22.79
CA GLY A 633 8.11 -37.02 -21.93
C GLY A 633 9.30 -36.07 -22.09
N GLY A 634 10.33 -36.44 -22.84
CA GLY A 634 11.55 -35.64 -23.08
C GLY A 634 11.36 -34.40 -23.97
N ASP A 635 10.44 -34.45 -24.95
CA ASP A 635 10.19 -33.38 -25.93
C ASP A 635 9.84 -32.04 -25.28
N HIS A 636 9.09 -32.09 -24.17
CA HIS A 636 8.64 -30.88 -23.49
C HIS A 636 9.74 -30.18 -22.68
N LEU A 637 10.78 -30.91 -22.24
CA LEU A 637 11.95 -30.34 -21.54
C LEU A 637 12.96 -29.79 -22.55
N ALA A 638 13.24 -30.53 -23.63
CA ALA A 638 14.13 -30.10 -24.70
C ALA A 638 13.64 -28.79 -25.36
N ALA A 639 12.34 -28.70 -25.69
CA ALA A 639 11.75 -27.49 -26.24
C ALA A 639 11.87 -26.26 -25.30
N ARG A 640 11.67 -26.47 -23.99
CA ARG A 640 11.82 -25.41 -22.97
C ARG A 640 13.26 -24.92 -22.84
N LEU A 641 14.24 -25.82 -22.94
CA LEU A 641 15.66 -25.47 -22.92
C LEU A 641 16.06 -24.66 -24.16
N ILE A 642 15.62 -25.07 -25.36
CA ILE A 642 15.93 -24.37 -26.62
C ILE A 642 15.35 -22.95 -26.63
N GLN A 643 14.11 -22.77 -26.18
CA GLN A 643 13.47 -21.44 -26.09
C GLN A 643 14.23 -20.48 -25.15
N ARG A 644 14.86 -20.98 -24.08
CA ARG A 644 15.66 -20.17 -23.15
C ARG A 644 17.08 -19.85 -23.67
N ILE A 645 17.55 -20.56 -24.69
CA ILE A 645 18.91 -20.40 -25.24
C ILE A 645 18.92 -19.44 -26.44
N LEU A 646 17.82 -19.32 -27.20
CA LEU A 646 17.74 -18.53 -28.43
C LEU A 646 17.00 -17.17 -28.23
N PRO A 647 17.55 -16.02 -28.70
CA PRO A 647 16.90 -14.71 -28.58
C PRO A 647 15.70 -14.55 -29.52
N THR A 648 14.68 -13.77 -29.11
CA THR A 648 13.48 -13.43 -29.92
C THR A 648 13.43 -11.94 -30.26
N THR A 649 13.54 -11.59 -31.54
CA THR A 649 13.69 -10.20 -32.04
C THR A 649 12.38 -9.50 -32.48
N SER A 650 11.24 -10.21 -32.51
CA SER A 650 10.02 -9.70 -33.16
C SER A 650 9.11 -8.81 -32.29
N LYS A 651 9.18 -8.91 -30.96
CA LYS A 651 8.27 -8.18 -30.05
C LYS A 651 8.69 -6.73 -29.77
N GLU A 652 9.98 -6.46 -29.69
CA GLU A 652 10.51 -5.12 -29.35
C GLU A 652 10.21 -4.09 -30.46
N ALA A 653 10.37 -4.49 -31.73
CA ALA A 653 10.10 -3.63 -32.88
C ALA A 653 8.62 -3.17 -32.96
N GLN A 654 7.67 -4.05 -32.61
CA GLN A 654 6.24 -3.70 -32.60
C GLN A 654 5.86 -2.76 -31.46
N GLN A 655 6.54 -2.85 -30.31
CA GLN A 655 6.28 -1.96 -29.18
C GLN A 655 6.77 -0.53 -29.45
N SER A 656 7.93 -0.37 -30.10
CA SER A 656 8.49 0.95 -30.43
C SER A 656 7.57 1.76 -31.34
N ALA A 657 7.08 1.15 -32.44
CA ALA A 657 6.18 1.83 -33.38
C ALA A 657 4.90 2.35 -32.69
N ARG A 658 4.36 1.60 -31.72
CA ARG A 658 3.16 1.99 -30.97
C ARG A 658 3.37 3.18 -30.03
N LEU A 659 4.57 3.36 -29.50
CA LEU A 659 4.89 4.48 -28.59
C LEU A 659 4.94 5.82 -29.35
N GLU A 660 5.57 5.85 -30.52
CA GLU A 660 5.69 7.07 -31.34
C GLU A 660 4.33 7.63 -31.76
N ASP A 661 3.39 6.75 -32.16
CA ASP A 661 2.02 7.15 -32.52
C ASP A 661 1.28 7.75 -31.32
N LEU A 662 1.45 7.18 -30.12
CA LEU A 662 0.84 7.69 -28.89
C LEU A 662 1.39 9.05 -28.49
N LEU A 663 2.70 9.27 -28.62
CA LEU A 663 3.35 10.57 -28.36
C LEU A 663 2.79 11.64 -29.29
N ARG A 664 2.76 11.37 -30.61
CA ARG A 664 2.22 12.30 -31.62
C ARG A 664 0.75 12.63 -31.37
N GLY A 665 -0.07 11.60 -31.08
CA GLY A 665 -1.50 11.74 -30.84
C GLY A 665 -1.90 12.49 -29.56
N ASN A 666 -0.95 12.71 -28.64
CA ASN A 666 -1.19 13.38 -27.35
C ASN A 666 -0.38 14.68 -27.18
N GLY A 667 0.15 15.23 -28.27
CA GLY A 667 0.79 16.55 -28.28
C GLY A 667 2.20 16.58 -27.69
N PHE A 668 2.97 15.50 -27.85
CA PHE A 668 4.40 15.48 -27.53
C PHE A 668 5.17 16.49 -28.39
N ASP A 669 6.07 17.25 -27.75
CA ASP A 669 6.96 18.20 -28.42
C ASP A 669 8.40 17.65 -28.42
N PRO A 670 8.87 17.05 -29.53
CA PRO A 670 10.20 16.44 -29.59
C PRO A 670 11.33 17.46 -29.46
N ILE A 671 11.11 18.71 -29.88
CA ILE A 671 12.12 19.78 -29.79
C ILE A 671 12.29 20.20 -28.33
N ALA A 672 11.17 20.40 -27.63
CA ALA A 672 11.21 20.70 -26.19
C ALA A 672 11.82 19.53 -25.40
N HIS A 673 11.49 18.28 -25.74
CA HIS A 673 12.05 17.09 -25.09
C HIS A 673 13.57 16.99 -25.24
N GLU A 674 14.10 17.20 -26.45
CA GLU A 674 15.56 17.18 -26.67
C GLU A 674 16.26 18.32 -25.91
N GLN A 675 15.67 19.51 -25.89
CA GLN A 675 16.21 20.63 -25.11
C GLN A 675 16.26 20.30 -23.61
N LEU A 676 15.19 19.74 -23.06
CA LEU A 676 15.15 19.29 -21.66
C LEU A 676 16.19 18.21 -21.37
N ARG A 677 16.39 17.27 -22.29
CA ARG A 677 17.41 16.23 -22.17
C ARG A 677 18.82 16.83 -22.13
N GLU A 678 19.11 17.77 -23.02
CA GLU A 678 20.40 18.46 -23.05
C GLU A 678 20.63 19.31 -21.79
N ASP A 679 19.58 19.98 -21.29
CA ASP A 679 19.62 20.74 -20.04
C ASP A 679 19.85 19.83 -18.82
N LEU A 680 19.26 18.64 -18.79
CA LEU A 680 19.51 17.61 -17.78
C LEU A 680 20.96 17.11 -17.82
N ARG A 681 21.46 16.75 -19.01
CA ARG A 681 22.83 16.24 -19.22
C ARG A 681 23.90 17.26 -18.87
N SER A 682 23.70 18.52 -19.29
CA SER A 682 24.60 19.64 -18.99
C SER A 682 24.46 20.14 -17.55
N GLY A 683 23.45 19.68 -16.83
CA GLY A 683 23.18 20.03 -15.44
C GLY A 683 22.55 21.40 -15.21
N ARG A 684 22.02 22.05 -16.25
CA ARG A 684 21.19 23.25 -16.16
C ARG A 684 19.83 22.96 -15.52
N LEU A 685 19.31 21.75 -15.74
CA LEU A 685 18.15 21.19 -15.05
C LEU A 685 18.58 19.97 -14.23
N GLY A 686 17.81 19.70 -13.18
CA GLY A 686 18.05 18.60 -12.25
C GLY A 686 17.26 18.83 -10.97
N MET A 687 17.19 17.83 -10.10
CA MET A 687 16.43 17.95 -8.86
C MET A 687 16.99 19.02 -7.92
N ALA A 688 18.32 19.14 -7.83
CA ALA A 688 18.96 20.20 -7.05
C ALA A 688 18.65 21.60 -7.62
N GLN A 689 18.56 21.72 -8.96
CA GLN A 689 18.24 22.96 -9.67
C GLN A 689 16.77 23.36 -9.57
N ASN A 690 15.88 22.50 -9.04
CA ASN A 690 14.51 22.91 -8.72
C ASN A 690 14.45 23.96 -7.63
N ARG A 691 15.42 23.95 -6.70
CA ARG A 691 15.45 24.84 -5.53
C ARG A 691 15.73 26.28 -5.96
N LEU A 692 15.02 27.21 -5.35
CA LEU A 692 15.37 28.63 -5.41
C LEU A 692 16.79 28.85 -4.86
N HIS A 693 17.46 29.88 -5.35
CA HIS A 693 18.82 30.19 -4.93
C HIS A 693 18.87 30.46 -3.42
N ALA A 694 19.91 29.98 -2.74
CA ALA A 694 20.05 30.09 -1.27
C ALA A 694 20.13 31.53 -0.74
N SER A 695 20.37 32.52 -1.60
CA SER A 695 20.34 33.95 -1.24
C SER A 695 18.93 34.54 -1.14
N VAL A 696 17.92 33.81 -1.62
CA VAL A 696 16.52 34.25 -1.59
C VAL A 696 16.03 34.20 -0.15
N THR A 697 15.37 35.29 0.29
CA THR A 697 14.79 35.35 1.63
C THR A 697 13.39 34.75 1.59
N ILE A 698 13.13 33.78 2.47
CA ILE A 698 11.81 33.14 2.65
C ILE A 698 11.29 33.51 4.04
N GLU A 699 10.15 34.19 4.09
CA GLU A 699 9.49 34.57 5.34
C GLU A 699 8.04 34.09 5.37
N ASP A 700 7.50 33.93 6.58
CA ASP A 700 6.09 33.66 6.78
C ASP A 700 5.22 34.86 6.38
N VAL A 701 3.97 34.60 6.04
CA VAL A 701 3.02 35.63 5.60
C VAL A 701 2.14 36.05 6.77
N SER A 702 2.06 37.36 6.99
CA SER A 702 1.31 37.95 8.10
C SER A 702 -0.20 37.86 7.89
N ALA A 703 -0.97 38.03 8.97
CA ALA A 703 -2.43 37.95 8.91
C ALA A 703 -3.07 39.08 8.09
N GLU A 704 -2.38 40.22 7.95
CA GLU A 704 -2.80 41.38 7.19
C GLU A 704 -2.57 41.24 5.67
N GLU A 705 -1.72 40.30 5.26
CA GLU A 705 -1.37 40.02 3.86
C GLU A 705 -2.23 38.93 3.23
N VAL A 706 -3.15 38.36 4.01
CA VAL A 706 -4.12 37.34 3.59
C VAL A 706 -5.54 37.79 3.90
N ILE A 707 -6.51 37.22 3.20
CA ILE A 707 -7.93 37.47 3.46
C ILE A 707 -8.46 36.31 4.32
N GLU A 708 -8.89 36.63 5.53
CA GLU A 708 -9.49 35.65 6.44
C GLU A 708 -10.88 35.23 5.95
N ALA A 709 -11.03 33.96 5.54
CA ALA A 709 -12.28 33.37 5.06
C ALA A 709 -12.73 32.16 5.92
N ARG A 710 -12.07 31.88 7.05
CA ARG A 710 -12.52 30.87 8.03
C ARG A 710 -13.63 31.38 8.95
N ARG A 711 -13.72 32.70 9.12
CA ARG A 711 -14.58 33.39 10.09
C ARG A 711 -15.57 34.31 9.37
N ASP A 712 -16.26 35.20 10.08
CA ASP A 712 -17.34 36.05 9.58
C ASP A 712 -16.99 36.79 8.27
N ILE A 713 -17.29 36.15 7.13
CA ILE A 713 -17.18 36.76 5.80
C ILE A 713 -18.19 37.91 5.72
N PRO A 714 -17.80 39.12 5.28
CA PRO A 714 -18.72 40.25 5.18
C PRO A 714 -19.98 39.90 4.38
N LYS A 715 -21.16 40.26 4.91
CA LYS A 715 -22.45 40.00 4.24
C LYS A 715 -22.48 40.51 2.80
N SER A 716 -21.87 41.66 2.55
CA SER A 716 -21.74 42.24 1.20
C SER A 716 -20.97 41.34 0.24
N ALA A 717 -19.94 40.63 0.69
CA ALA A 717 -19.20 39.67 -0.14
C ALA A 717 -20.08 38.46 -0.44
N ILE A 718 -20.75 37.90 0.58
CA ILE A 718 -21.68 36.77 0.42
C ILE A 718 -22.79 37.11 -0.58
N GLU A 719 -23.40 38.29 -0.48
CA GLU A 719 -24.45 38.76 -1.39
C GLU A 719 -23.93 38.91 -2.82
N LEU A 720 -22.72 39.46 -2.99
CA LEU A 720 -22.07 39.60 -4.29
C LEU A 720 -21.81 38.24 -4.96
N GLY A 721 -21.28 37.27 -4.20
CA GLY A 721 -21.07 35.92 -4.71
C GLY A 721 -22.38 35.18 -5.00
N ARG A 722 -23.42 35.36 -4.17
CA ARG A 722 -24.76 34.81 -4.45
C ARG A 722 -25.35 35.37 -5.74
N ALA A 723 -25.20 36.66 -5.98
CA ALA A 723 -25.66 37.31 -7.21
C ALA A 723 -24.93 36.76 -8.43
N ALA A 724 -23.60 36.64 -8.38
CA ALA A 724 -22.80 36.07 -9.47
C ALA A 724 -23.20 34.61 -9.79
N LEU A 725 -23.45 33.79 -8.76
CA LEU A 725 -23.95 32.42 -8.94
C LEU A 725 -25.34 32.38 -9.58
N ALA A 726 -26.28 33.19 -9.11
CA ALA A 726 -27.64 33.27 -9.65
C ALA A 726 -27.67 33.78 -11.10
N ASN A 727 -26.78 34.70 -11.44
CA ASN A 727 -26.64 35.25 -12.80
C ASN A 727 -25.92 34.29 -13.77
N GLY A 728 -25.39 33.16 -13.29
CA GLY A 728 -24.67 32.19 -14.11
C GLY A 728 -23.29 32.67 -14.56
N GLU A 729 -22.66 33.55 -13.79
CA GLU A 729 -21.36 34.16 -14.11
C GLU A 729 -20.17 33.27 -13.75
N VAL A 730 -20.40 32.07 -13.21
CA VAL A 730 -19.36 31.22 -12.61
C VAL A 730 -19.38 29.80 -13.18
N GLY A 731 -18.19 29.28 -13.47
CA GLY A 731 -17.95 27.87 -13.85
C GLY A 731 -16.93 27.17 -12.94
N VAL A 732 -16.77 25.86 -13.12
CA VAL A 732 -15.84 25.02 -12.36
C VAL A 732 -14.87 24.31 -13.29
N ILE A 733 -13.60 24.21 -12.88
CA ILE A 733 -12.58 23.36 -13.48
C ILE A 733 -12.08 22.37 -12.42
N THR A 734 -12.39 21.08 -12.59
CA THR A 734 -11.82 20.00 -11.78
C THR A 734 -10.61 19.40 -12.48
N LEU A 735 -9.44 19.46 -11.85
CA LEU A 735 -8.20 18.88 -12.35
C LEU A 735 -8.18 17.36 -12.15
N ALA A 736 -8.27 16.60 -13.25
CA ALA A 736 -8.32 15.12 -13.24
C ALA A 736 -7.47 14.47 -14.35
N ALA A 737 -6.54 15.20 -14.97
CA ALA A 737 -5.64 14.63 -15.98
C ALA A 737 -4.57 13.69 -15.39
N GLY A 738 -4.27 13.84 -14.10
CA GLY A 738 -3.28 13.03 -13.39
C GLY A 738 -3.70 11.57 -13.18
N VAL A 739 -2.73 10.66 -13.23
CA VAL A 739 -2.94 9.20 -13.04
C VAL A 739 -3.14 8.82 -11.57
N GLY A 740 -2.87 9.75 -10.64
CA GLY A 740 -3.04 9.53 -9.20
C GLY A 740 -2.17 8.39 -8.65
N SER A 741 -0.90 8.30 -9.07
CA SER A 741 -0.02 7.15 -8.82
C SER A 741 0.12 6.74 -7.34
N ARG A 742 0.04 7.69 -6.39
CA ARG A 742 0.01 7.38 -4.95
C ARG A 742 -1.26 6.61 -4.57
N TRP A 743 -2.41 7.10 -5.01
CA TRP A 743 -3.72 6.49 -4.74
C TRP A 743 -3.86 5.11 -5.39
N THR A 744 -3.42 5.00 -6.63
CA THR A 744 -3.59 3.80 -7.45
C THR A 744 -2.39 2.86 -7.37
N GLN A 745 -1.36 3.20 -6.60
CA GLN A 745 -0.07 2.50 -6.54
C GLN A 745 0.50 2.19 -7.94
N GLY A 746 0.34 3.15 -8.86
CA GLY A 746 0.82 3.05 -10.24
C GLY A 746 0.03 2.09 -11.15
N ALA A 747 -1.18 1.65 -10.75
CA ALA A 747 -1.98 0.68 -11.52
C ALA A 747 -2.58 1.21 -12.83
N GLY A 748 -2.35 2.48 -13.18
CA GLY A 748 -2.82 3.05 -14.45
C GLY A 748 -4.34 3.26 -14.55
N VAL A 749 -5.05 3.25 -13.42
CA VAL A 749 -6.50 3.53 -13.36
C VAL A 749 -6.77 5.01 -13.12
N VAL A 750 -7.99 5.46 -13.37
CA VAL A 750 -8.39 6.85 -13.24
C VAL A 750 -8.82 7.15 -11.80
N LYS A 751 -7.98 7.87 -11.04
CA LYS A 751 -8.27 8.25 -9.64
C LYS A 751 -9.65 8.88 -9.49
N ALA A 752 -10.03 9.78 -10.40
CA ALA A 752 -11.31 10.47 -10.36
C ALA A 752 -12.54 9.53 -10.33
N LEU A 753 -12.42 8.35 -10.94
CA LEU A 753 -13.50 7.38 -11.08
C LEU A 753 -13.42 6.26 -10.04
N ASN A 754 -12.39 6.24 -9.18
CA ASN A 754 -12.20 5.17 -8.21
C ASN A 754 -13.29 5.20 -7.13
N PRO A 755 -14.10 4.15 -6.96
CA PRO A 755 -15.10 4.07 -5.90
C PRO A 755 -14.43 3.76 -4.56
N PHE A 756 -14.23 4.78 -3.72
CA PHE A 756 -13.36 4.66 -2.55
C PHE A 756 -14.08 4.76 -1.19
N CYS A 757 -15.30 5.29 -1.15
CA CYS A 757 -16.09 5.38 0.07
C CYS A 757 -17.58 5.15 -0.20
N LYS A 758 -18.33 4.75 0.84
CA LYS A 758 -19.80 4.72 0.81
C LYS A 758 -20.34 6.05 1.35
N MET A 759 -21.20 6.73 0.59
CA MET A 759 -21.98 7.91 1.03
C MET A 759 -23.44 7.67 0.65
N LYS A 760 -24.37 7.94 1.57
CA LYS A 760 -25.78 7.49 1.48
C LYS A 760 -25.94 6.01 1.08
N GLY A 761 -25.09 5.13 1.62
CA GLY A 761 -25.14 3.69 1.39
C GLY A 761 -24.65 3.20 0.01
N GLN A 762 -24.21 4.10 -0.87
CA GLN A 762 -23.68 3.74 -2.20
C GLN A 762 -22.19 4.07 -2.32
N TRP A 763 -21.45 3.25 -3.07
CA TRP A 763 -20.06 3.56 -3.41
C TRP A 763 -19.98 4.80 -4.29
N ARG A 764 -19.17 5.77 -3.89
CA ARG A 764 -18.95 7.03 -4.61
C ARG A 764 -17.49 7.16 -5.03
N SER A 765 -17.30 7.67 -6.24
CA SER A 765 -16.02 8.15 -6.74
C SER A 765 -15.80 9.62 -6.39
N PHE A 766 -14.57 10.11 -6.61
CA PHE A 766 -14.27 11.53 -6.45
C PHE A 766 -15.13 12.38 -7.40
N LEU A 767 -15.32 11.92 -8.64
CA LEU A 767 -16.14 12.60 -9.63
C LEU A 767 -17.61 12.67 -9.20
N ASP A 768 -18.16 11.59 -8.64
CA ASP A 768 -19.56 11.57 -8.16
C ASP A 768 -19.78 12.63 -7.06
N ILE A 769 -18.82 12.79 -6.14
CA ILE A 769 -18.88 13.79 -5.07
C ILE A 769 -18.90 15.21 -5.64
N HIS A 770 -17.99 15.53 -6.56
CA HIS A 770 -17.95 16.87 -7.18
C HIS A 770 -19.18 17.14 -8.03
N PHE A 771 -19.69 16.12 -8.71
CA PHE A 771 -20.95 16.19 -9.45
C PHE A 771 -22.13 16.52 -8.52
N ALA A 772 -22.26 15.81 -7.40
CA ALA A 772 -23.31 16.05 -6.40
C ALA A 772 -23.23 17.46 -5.77
N LYS A 773 -22.01 18.01 -5.59
CA LYS A 773 -21.84 19.39 -5.11
C LYS A 773 -22.31 20.43 -6.13
N THR A 774 -22.02 20.23 -7.42
CA THR A 774 -22.53 21.12 -8.48
C THR A 774 -24.05 21.08 -8.53
N ARG A 775 -24.68 19.91 -8.38
CA ARG A 775 -26.14 19.79 -8.27
C ARG A 775 -26.71 20.52 -7.06
N ALA A 776 -26.06 20.43 -5.90
CA ALA A 776 -26.47 21.16 -4.71
C ALA A 776 -26.46 22.68 -4.94
N VAL A 777 -25.40 23.20 -5.56
CA VAL A 777 -25.29 24.63 -5.91
C VAL A 777 -26.35 25.03 -6.93
N ALA A 778 -26.58 24.22 -7.96
CA ALA A 778 -27.61 24.47 -8.97
C ALA A 778 -29.01 24.59 -8.35
N ALA A 779 -29.32 23.72 -7.38
CA ALA A 779 -30.58 23.77 -6.65
C ALA A 779 -30.71 25.03 -5.77
N GLN A 780 -29.61 25.49 -5.17
CA GLN A 780 -29.58 26.66 -4.30
C GLN A 780 -29.61 28.00 -5.05
N SER A 781 -28.88 28.12 -6.16
CA SER A 781 -28.79 29.36 -6.94
C SER A 781 -29.88 29.50 -8.01
N GLY A 782 -30.59 28.41 -8.33
CA GLY A 782 -31.52 28.34 -9.46
C GLY A 782 -30.83 28.23 -10.82
N MET A 783 -29.49 28.27 -10.87
CA MET A 783 -28.68 28.25 -12.09
C MET A 783 -27.60 27.17 -11.97
N SER A 784 -27.63 26.17 -12.86
CA SER A 784 -26.58 25.14 -12.87
C SER A 784 -25.25 25.76 -13.24
N PRO A 785 -24.14 25.57 -12.52
CA PRO A 785 -22.80 25.97 -13.00
C PRO A 785 -22.39 25.18 -14.25
N LEU A 786 -21.54 25.76 -15.11
CA LEU A 786 -20.80 24.97 -16.11
C LEU A 786 -19.65 24.26 -15.39
N HIS A 787 -19.47 22.96 -15.62
CA HIS A 787 -18.42 22.19 -14.94
C HIS A 787 -17.56 21.43 -15.95
N VAL A 788 -16.28 21.77 -15.99
CA VAL A 788 -15.27 21.10 -16.82
C VAL A 788 -14.40 20.19 -15.95
N VAL A 789 -14.24 18.95 -16.38
CA VAL A 789 -13.27 18.00 -15.82
C VAL A 789 -12.14 17.86 -16.84
N THR A 790 -10.91 18.15 -16.45
CA THR A 790 -9.75 17.99 -17.34
C THR A 790 -9.33 16.53 -17.40
N SER A 791 -8.78 16.11 -18.54
CA SER A 791 -8.32 14.74 -18.74
C SER A 791 -6.93 14.68 -19.39
N GLY A 792 -6.27 13.55 -19.24
CA GLY A 792 -4.97 13.24 -19.83
C GLY A 792 -5.03 12.01 -20.74
N TYR A 793 -3.89 11.63 -21.31
CA TYR A 793 -3.79 10.53 -22.27
C TYR A 793 -4.27 9.16 -21.74
N LEU A 794 -4.28 8.95 -20.41
CA LEU A 794 -4.83 7.74 -19.77
C LEU A 794 -6.24 7.91 -19.23
N THR A 795 -6.70 9.16 -19.00
CA THR A 795 -7.95 9.42 -18.29
C THR A 795 -9.08 9.90 -19.19
N ASP A 796 -8.79 10.37 -20.42
CA ASP A 796 -9.78 11.00 -21.30
C ASP A 796 -10.99 10.12 -21.63
N LYS A 797 -10.76 8.94 -22.22
CA LYS A 797 -11.85 8.06 -22.62
C LYS A 797 -12.71 7.65 -21.41
N PRO A 798 -12.14 7.10 -20.31
CA PRO A 798 -12.96 6.72 -19.16
C PRO A 798 -13.73 7.88 -18.53
N LEU A 799 -13.12 9.08 -18.43
CA LEU A 799 -13.80 10.26 -17.90
C LEU A 799 -14.95 10.70 -18.80
N ARG A 800 -14.77 10.66 -20.12
CA ARG A 800 -15.80 11.04 -21.09
C ARG A 800 -16.99 10.10 -21.00
N ASP A 801 -16.73 8.79 -20.99
CA ASP A 801 -17.76 7.77 -20.87
C ASP A 801 -18.51 7.89 -19.51
N ALA A 802 -17.83 8.29 -18.43
CA ALA A 802 -18.45 8.52 -17.12
C ALA A 802 -19.29 9.81 -17.08
N VAL A 803 -18.77 10.92 -17.60
CA VAL A 803 -19.48 12.21 -17.65
C VAL A 803 -20.73 12.12 -18.53
N GLU A 804 -20.67 11.39 -19.65
CA GLU A 804 -21.84 11.15 -20.49
C GLU A 804 -22.96 10.42 -19.72
N LYS A 805 -22.62 9.38 -18.96
CA LYS A 805 -23.59 8.67 -18.09
C LYS A 805 -24.16 9.58 -17.01
N LEU A 806 -23.33 10.41 -16.37
CA LEU A 806 -23.78 11.37 -15.36
C LEU A 806 -24.77 12.37 -15.97
N ASN A 807 -24.46 12.94 -17.14
CA ASN A 807 -25.35 13.85 -17.86
C ASN A 807 -26.70 13.20 -18.23
N LEU A 808 -26.70 11.94 -18.67
CA LEU A 808 -27.95 11.20 -18.95
C LEU A 808 -28.81 11.01 -17.69
N SER A 809 -28.19 10.82 -16.53
CA SER A 809 -28.90 10.71 -15.25
C SER A 809 -29.32 12.05 -14.64
N ALA A 810 -28.80 13.17 -15.16
CA ALA A 810 -28.93 14.51 -14.60
C ALA A 810 -30.16 15.29 -15.10
N ALA A 811 -30.92 14.74 -16.05
CA ALA A 811 -32.15 15.35 -16.55
C ALA A 811 -33.15 15.46 -15.39
N ASP A 812 -33.22 16.63 -14.74
CA ASP A 812 -34.15 16.88 -13.66
C ASP A 812 -35.59 17.00 -14.22
N ALA A 813 -36.59 16.82 -13.35
CA ALA A 813 -38.00 17.02 -13.71
C ALA A 813 -38.34 18.48 -14.10
N ALA A 814 -37.37 19.41 -14.01
CA ALA A 814 -37.49 20.82 -14.35
C ALA A 814 -36.78 21.20 -15.66
N GLY A 815 -36.22 20.24 -16.41
CA GLY A 815 -35.57 20.44 -17.70
C GLY A 815 -34.26 21.25 -17.67
N ARG A 816 -33.59 21.37 -16.52
CA ARG A 816 -32.33 22.11 -16.38
C ARG A 816 -31.14 21.24 -16.73
N GLU A 817 -30.57 21.44 -17.90
CA GLU A 817 -29.35 20.75 -18.33
C GLU A 817 -28.15 21.18 -17.48
N THR A 818 -27.63 20.24 -16.69
CA THR A 818 -26.35 20.41 -16.01
C THR A 818 -25.25 20.13 -17.02
N VAL A 819 -24.48 21.15 -17.42
CA VAL A 819 -23.47 21.02 -18.49
C VAL A 819 -22.14 20.58 -17.90
N PHE A 820 -21.98 19.27 -17.67
CA PHE A 820 -20.66 18.66 -17.38
C PHE A 820 -19.94 18.27 -18.65
N ARG A 821 -18.64 18.57 -18.72
CA ARG A 821 -17.81 18.29 -19.91
C ARG A 821 -16.43 17.80 -19.55
N VAL A 822 -15.83 17.06 -20.48
CA VAL A 822 -14.43 16.62 -20.38
C VAL A 822 -13.56 17.41 -21.35
N SER A 823 -12.55 18.09 -20.81
CA SER A 823 -11.56 18.85 -21.58
C SER A 823 -10.29 18.04 -21.76
N ARG A 824 -10.00 17.62 -23.00
CA ARG A 824 -8.86 16.76 -23.32
C ARG A 824 -7.54 17.52 -23.27
N GLY A 825 -6.59 17.04 -22.48
CA GLY A 825 -5.21 17.51 -22.50
C GLY A 825 -4.48 17.13 -23.79
N ALA A 826 -3.67 18.05 -24.30
CA ALA A 826 -2.85 17.88 -25.50
C ALA A 826 -1.38 18.25 -25.20
N SER A 827 -0.85 17.71 -24.10
CA SER A 827 0.54 17.90 -23.67
C SER A 827 0.99 16.67 -22.89
N VAL A 828 1.98 15.95 -23.41
CA VAL A 828 2.54 14.73 -22.80
C VAL A 828 4.06 14.76 -22.91
N GLY A 829 4.76 14.17 -21.94
CA GLY A 829 6.20 13.98 -21.96
C GLY A 829 6.59 12.50 -22.09
N LEU A 830 7.84 12.25 -22.46
CA LEU A 830 8.47 10.93 -22.49
C LEU A 830 9.39 10.82 -21.27
N ARG A 831 9.24 9.75 -20.49
CA ARG A 831 10.07 9.51 -19.30
C ARG A 831 11.50 9.23 -19.71
N MET A 832 12.43 9.62 -18.85
CA MET A 832 13.86 9.38 -19.04
C MET A 832 14.42 8.51 -17.92
N VAL A 833 15.50 7.79 -18.21
CA VAL A 833 16.36 7.18 -17.18
C VAL A 833 16.96 8.32 -16.35
N PRO A 834 16.86 8.29 -15.01
CA PRO A 834 17.33 9.38 -14.17
C PRO A 834 18.86 9.50 -14.21
N THR A 835 19.36 10.71 -13.94
CA THR A 835 20.81 10.90 -13.76
C THR A 835 21.24 10.38 -12.39
N LEU A 836 22.49 9.93 -12.26
CA LEU A 836 23.06 9.50 -10.98
C LEU A 836 23.04 10.63 -9.96
N ARG A 837 23.32 11.86 -10.41
CA ARG A 837 23.25 13.06 -9.57
C ARG A 837 21.85 13.27 -8.98
N ASP A 838 20.80 13.11 -9.79
CA ASP A 838 19.42 13.30 -9.30
C ASP A 838 19.03 12.17 -8.32
N LEU A 839 19.47 10.94 -8.56
CA LEU A 839 19.26 9.82 -7.64
C LEU A 839 19.97 10.05 -6.30
N GLN A 840 21.24 10.48 -6.33
CA GLN A 840 22.01 10.82 -5.13
C GLN A 840 21.35 11.97 -4.37
N PHE A 841 21.00 13.06 -5.04
CA PHE A 841 20.30 14.18 -4.41
C PHE A 841 18.98 13.72 -3.73
N ALA A 842 18.19 12.90 -4.42
CA ALA A 842 16.93 12.41 -3.89
C ALA A 842 17.09 11.45 -2.70
N TRP A 843 18.20 10.70 -2.62
CA TRP A 843 18.37 9.62 -1.65
C TRP A 843 19.35 9.93 -0.52
N GLU A 844 20.29 10.85 -0.72
CA GLU A 844 21.37 11.17 0.19
C GLU A 844 21.26 12.61 0.72
N GLU A 845 20.78 13.57 -0.08
CA GLU A 845 20.70 14.99 0.31
C GLU A 845 19.31 15.45 0.77
N THR A 846 18.26 14.74 0.38
CA THR A 846 16.89 15.06 0.81
C THR A 846 16.56 14.34 2.11
N SER A 847 15.98 15.05 3.09
CA SER A 847 15.65 14.41 4.37
C SER A 847 14.61 13.32 4.17
N GLN A 848 14.90 12.16 4.75
CA GLN A 848 14.05 10.99 4.67
C GLN A 848 13.92 10.36 6.02
N GLN A 849 12.76 9.76 6.26
CA GLN A 849 12.58 8.95 7.43
C GLN A 849 13.58 7.78 7.37
N VAL A 850 14.39 7.67 8.42
CA VAL A 850 15.22 6.52 8.68
C VAL A 850 14.28 5.37 9.00
N LEU A 851 14.44 4.25 8.29
CA LEU A 851 13.65 3.06 8.55
C LEU A 851 14.22 2.31 9.75
N ASP A 852 13.56 1.24 10.20
CA ASP A 852 14.25 0.33 11.11
C ASP A 852 15.52 -0.22 10.45
N VAL A 853 16.51 -0.59 11.27
CA VAL A 853 17.87 -0.94 10.82
C VAL A 853 17.88 -1.92 9.65
N GLN A 854 17.00 -2.93 9.67
CA GLN A 854 16.94 -3.94 8.63
C GLN A 854 16.36 -3.38 7.32
N LYS A 855 15.22 -2.69 7.40
CA LYS A 855 14.60 -2.05 6.24
C LYS A 855 15.51 -0.97 5.63
N GLU A 856 16.31 -0.30 6.45
CA GLU A 856 17.28 0.68 5.98
C GLU A 856 18.39 0.01 5.15
N LYS A 857 18.97 -1.09 5.63
CA LYS A 857 19.95 -1.88 4.85
C LYS A 857 19.38 -2.33 3.51
N VAL A 858 18.14 -2.83 3.52
CA VAL A 858 17.41 -3.23 2.30
C VAL A 858 17.25 -2.05 1.34
N ARG A 859 16.84 -0.89 1.86
CA ARG A 859 16.71 0.34 1.08
C ARG A 859 18.05 0.77 0.46
N SER A 860 19.14 0.76 1.22
CA SER A 860 20.48 1.12 0.73
C SER A 860 20.96 0.18 -0.38
N SER A 861 20.80 -1.13 -0.20
CA SER A 861 21.19 -2.15 -1.20
C SER A 861 20.37 -2.02 -2.50
N LEU A 862 19.04 -1.82 -2.39
CA LEU A 862 18.18 -1.54 -3.54
C LEU A 862 18.60 -0.27 -4.29
N ARG A 863 18.89 0.81 -3.57
CA ARG A 863 19.35 2.08 -4.17
C ARG A 863 20.66 1.90 -4.93
N ALA A 864 21.61 1.16 -4.38
CA ALA A 864 22.86 0.86 -5.08
C ALA A 864 22.63 0.10 -6.39
N ALA A 865 21.73 -0.89 -6.39
CA ALA A 865 21.34 -1.63 -7.59
C ALA A 865 20.67 -0.70 -8.63
N LEU A 866 19.77 0.18 -8.21
CA LEU A 866 19.08 1.14 -9.08
C LEU A 866 20.02 2.21 -9.66
N MET A 867 21.00 2.71 -8.89
CA MET A 867 22.05 3.59 -9.44
C MET A 867 22.86 2.86 -10.51
N ASN A 868 23.25 1.61 -10.26
CA ASN A 868 23.97 0.83 -11.26
C ASN A 868 23.14 0.60 -12.52
N TRP A 869 21.84 0.31 -12.37
CA TRP A 869 20.90 0.23 -13.49
C TRP A 869 20.90 1.53 -14.31
N ALA A 870 20.68 2.69 -13.69
CA ALA A 870 20.64 3.98 -14.38
C ALA A 870 21.93 4.26 -15.16
N ARG A 871 23.09 3.94 -14.57
CA ARG A 871 24.40 4.04 -15.23
C ARG A 871 24.49 3.14 -16.47
N THR A 872 24.08 1.88 -16.35
CA THR A 872 24.17 0.91 -17.46
C THR A 872 23.14 1.14 -18.55
N ALA A 873 21.95 1.65 -18.21
CA ALA A 873 20.89 1.99 -19.16
C ALA A 873 21.17 3.31 -19.91
N GLY A 874 22.02 4.18 -19.33
CA GLY A 874 22.41 5.47 -19.89
C GLY A 874 21.60 6.62 -19.29
N GLU A 875 22.28 7.51 -18.57
CA GLU A 875 21.66 8.65 -17.89
C GLU A 875 20.95 9.62 -18.87
N ALA A 876 19.74 10.06 -18.51
CA ALA A 876 18.87 10.91 -19.33
C ALA A 876 18.51 10.34 -20.73
N SER A 877 18.72 9.03 -20.95
CA SER A 877 18.18 8.35 -22.14
C SER A 877 16.66 8.17 -22.01
N ASP A 878 15.98 7.95 -23.13
CA ASP A 878 14.53 7.70 -23.11
C ASP A 878 14.24 6.34 -22.45
N TYR A 879 13.28 6.33 -21.53
CA TYR A 879 12.81 5.10 -20.90
C TYR A 879 11.74 4.44 -21.78
N THR A 880 12.16 3.48 -22.60
CA THR A 880 11.29 2.78 -23.58
C THR A 880 11.04 1.30 -23.26
N ASP A 881 11.80 0.72 -22.32
CA ASP A 881 11.73 -0.69 -21.92
C ASP A 881 10.57 -0.98 -20.93
N ASN A 882 9.35 -0.63 -21.34
CA ASN A 882 8.10 -0.90 -20.62
C ASN A 882 6.87 -0.79 -21.57
N LEU A 883 5.65 -0.97 -21.04
CA LEU A 883 4.41 -0.68 -21.75
C LEU A 883 4.38 0.78 -22.24
N PRO A 884 4.00 1.07 -23.50
CA PRO A 884 4.05 2.43 -24.06
C PRO A 884 3.34 3.50 -23.21
N SER A 885 2.21 3.18 -22.60
CA SER A 885 1.49 4.07 -21.68
C SER A 885 2.26 4.43 -20.41
N GLN A 886 3.14 3.54 -19.96
CA GLN A 886 4.03 3.71 -18.82
C GLN A 886 5.40 4.31 -19.20
N CYS A 887 5.67 4.53 -20.49
CA CYS A 887 6.82 5.32 -20.94
C CYS A 887 6.49 6.82 -20.98
N MET A 888 5.22 7.18 -21.15
CA MET A 888 4.75 8.57 -21.16
C MET A 888 4.44 9.11 -19.75
N HIS A 889 4.39 10.44 -19.58
CA HIS A 889 3.93 11.10 -18.36
C HIS A 889 3.15 12.40 -18.61
N PRO A 890 2.23 12.81 -17.71
CA PRO A 890 1.67 14.16 -17.73
C PRO A 890 2.73 15.20 -17.36
N VAL A 891 2.64 16.40 -17.95
CA VAL A 891 3.67 17.46 -17.85
C VAL A 891 3.38 18.51 -16.76
N GLY A 892 2.56 18.14 -15.78
CA GLY A 892 2.15 19.00 -14.66
C GLY A 892 0.84 19.75 -14.90
N HIS A 893 0.16 20.09 -13.80
CA HIS A 893 -1.19 20.64 -13.81
C HIS A 893 -1.29 22.06 -14.37
N TRP A 894 -0.16 22.78 -14.53
CA TRP A 894 -0.18 24.06 -15.25
C TRP A 894 -0.73 23.89 -16.65
N TYR A 895 -0.38 22.82 -17.38
CA TYR A 895 -0.84 22.59 -18.76
C TYR A 895 -2.33 22.23 -18.87
N GLU A 896 -3.01 21.89 -17.78
CA GLU A 896 -4.43 21.56 -17.83
C GLU A 896 -5.28 22.80 -18.16
N VAL A 897 -4.93 23.99 -17.66
CA VAL A 897 -5.65 25.24 -17.95
C VAL A 897 -5.42 25.77 -19.37
N PRO A 898 -4.17 25.94 -19.86
CA PRO A 898 -3.88 26.25 -21.25
C PRO A 898 -4.55 25.29 -22.23
N ASN A 899 -4.64 24.00 -21.91
CA ASN A 899 -5.30 23.04 -22.78
C ASN A 899 -6.80 23.31 -22.94
N ILE A 900 -7.49 23.88 -21.94
CA ILE A 900 -8.89 24.33 -22.05
C ILE A 900 -9.02 25.48 -23.07
N LEU A 901 -8.02 26.38 -23.14
CA LEU A 901 -7.94 27.40 -24.19
C LEU A 901 -7.69 26.74 -25.55
N ARG A 902 -6.68 25.85 -25.58
CA ARG A 902 -6.14 25.20 -26.78
C ARG A 902 -7.12 24.29 -27.49
N ASN A 903 -7.92 23.54 -26.75
CA ASN A 903 -8.87 22.58 -27.31
C ASN A 903 -10.27 23.19 -27.56
N GLY A 904 -10.44 24.50 -27.33
CA GLY A 904 -11.69 25.22 -27.54
C GLY A 904 -12.73 25.06 -26.44
N THR A 905 -12.42 24.37 -25.33
CA THR A 905 -13.40 24.17 -24.24
C THR A 905 -13.84 25.50 -23.62
N LEU A 906 -12.91 26.42 -23.33
CA LEU A 906 -13.27 27.73 -22.76
C LEU A 906 -14.12 28.54 -23.75
N LYS A 907 -13.75 28.50 -25.04
CA LYS A 907 -14.52 29.16 -26.10
C LYS A 907 -15.97 28.67 -26.09
N GLN A 908 -16.18 27.36 -26.05
CA GLN A 908 -17.52 26.79 -26.00
C GLN A 908 -18.26 27.19 -24.70
N MET A 909 -17.59 27.22 -23.54
CA MET A 909 -18.21 27.69 -22.29
C MET A 909 -18.69 29.15 -22.40
N LEU A 910 -17.92 30.01 -23.07
CA LEU A 910 -18.27 31.41 -23.29
C LEU A 910 -19.38 31.58 -24.35
N GLU A 911 -19.45 30.70 -25.35
CA GLU A 911 -20.56 30.65 -26.32
C GLU A 911 -21.87 30.21 -25.64
N ASP A 912 -21.79 29.21 -24.76
CA ASP A 912 -22.96 28.73 -24.01
C ASP A 912 -23.41 29.73 -22.94
N ARG A 913 -22.46 30.48 -22.36
CA ARG A 913 -22.70 31.52 -21.35
C ARG A 913 -21.86 32.77 -21.60
N PRO A 914 -22.38 33.71 -22.41
CA PRO A 914 -21.69 34.97 -22.67
C PRO A 914 -21.40 35.79 -21.40
N GLN A 915 -22.25 35.66 -20.38
CA GLN A 915 -22.10 36.33 -19.08
C GLN A 915 -21.10 35.67 -18.13
N LEU A 916 -20.48 34.54 -18.50
CA LEU A 916 -19.45 33.89 -17.69
C LEU A 916 -18.26 34.84 -17.47
N LYS A 917 -17.85 34.99 -16.20
CA LYS A 917 -16.77 35.88 -15.76
C LYS A 917 -15.73 35.17 -14.91
N TYR A 918 -16.16 34.23 -14.08
CA TYR A 918 -15.32 33.60 -13.08
C TYR A 918 -15.24 32.09 -13.23
N LEU A 919 -14.10 31.50 -12.85
CA LEU A 919 -13.91 30.06 -12.75
C LEU A 919 -13.37 29.71 -11.37
N MET A 920 -13.87 28.63 -10.79
CA MET A 920 -13.24 27.97 -9.63
C MET A 920 -12.49 26.73 -10.12
N LEU A 921 -11.17 26.74 -10.02
CA LEU A 921 -10.30 25.60 -10.30
C LEU A 921 -9.97 24.87 -9.01
N HIS A 922 -10.02 23.53 -8.99
CA HIS A 922 -9.57 22.73 -7.85
C HIS A 922 -9.08 21.34 -8.27
N ASN A 923 -8.34 20.68 -7.38
CA ASN A 923 -7.97 19.28 -7.57
C ASN A 923 -9.16 18.34 -7.39
N ILE A 924 -9.16 17.23 -8.13
CA ILE A 924 -10.12 16.14 -7.96
C ILE A 924 -10.16 15.58 -6.53
N ASP A 925 -9.05 15.64 -5.79
CA ASP A 925 -8.94 15.13 -4.42
C ASP A 925 -9.11 16.17 -3.30
N THR A 926 -9.36 17.45 -3.63
CA THR A 926 -9.81 18.46 -2.67
C THR A 926 -11.33 18.37 -2.51
N LEU A 927 -11.79 17.35 -1.79
CA LEU A 927 -13.22 16.99 -1.71
C LEU A 927 -14.10 18.05 -1.02
N GLY A 928 -13.53 18.91 -0.17
CA GLY A 928 -14.24 20.00 0.49
C GLY A 928 -14.47 21.24 -0.37
N ALA A 929 -13.80 21.39 -1.51
CA ALA A 929 -13.91 22.56 -2.38
C ALA A 929 -15.30 22.61 -3.05
N ASN A 930 -16.05 23.69 -2.86
CA ASN A 930 -17.34 23.92 -3.53
C ASN A 930 -17.46 25.40 -3.93
N LEU A 931 -18.44 25.72 -4.78
CA LEU A 931 -18.78 27.09 -5.15
C LEU A 931 -19.43 27.83 -3.96
N ASP A 932 -18.58 28.25 -3.03
CA ASP A 932 -18.99 29.03 -1.87
C ASP A 932 -19.16 30.51 -2.25
N ALA A 933 -20.33 31.06 -1.93
CA ALA A 933 -20.65 32.44 -2.26
C ALA A 933 -19.78 33.45 -1.50
N GLY A 934 -19.33 33.12 -0.29
CA GLY A 934 -18.45 33.98 0.49
C GLY A 934 -17.07 34.12 -0.17
N CYS A 935 -16.43 32.99 -0.48
CA CYS A 935 -15.11 32.94 -1.12
C CYS A 935 -15.13 33.62 -2.50
N LEU A 936 -16.16 33.35 -3.31
CA LEU A 936 -16.37 34.02 -4.59
C LEU A 936 -16.52 35.54 -4.41
N GLY A 937 -17.34 35.96 -3.45
CA GLY A 937 -17.54 37.37 -3.12
C GLY A 937 -16.23 38.07 -2.75
N LEU A 938 -15.41 37.44 -1.93
CA LEU A 938 -14.09 37.95 -1.53
C LEU A 938 -13.15 38.07 -2.74
N HIS A 939 -13.15 37.08 -3.66
CA HIS A 939 -12.41 37.17 -4.91
C HIS A 939 -12.85 38.38 -5.75
N ILE A 940 -14.16 38.56 -5.96
CA ILE A 940 -14.70 39.69 -6.73
C ILE A 940 -14.30 41.03 -6.08
N GLN A 941 -14.42 41.15 -4.76
CA GLN A 941 -14.04 42.36 -4.03
C GLN A 941 -12.53 42.64 -4.05
N SER A 942 -11.70 41.60 -3.98
CA SER A 942 -10.24 41.74 -4.05
C SER A 942 -9.77 42.30 -5.40
N ASN A 943 -10.59 42.15 -6.45
CA ASN A 943 -10.27 42.59 -7.80
C ASN A 943 -8.93 42.00 -8.29
N ALA A 944 -8.59 40.79 -7.82
CA ALA A 944 -7.40 40.03 -8.20
C ALA A 944 -7.62 39.29 -9.52
N ASP A 945 -6.52 38.96 -10.21
CA ASP A 945 -6.58 38.11 -11.40
C ASP A 945 -6.80 36.65 -10.98
N LEU A 946 -6.10 36.23 -9.92
CA LEU A 946 -6.19 34.91 -9.32
C LEU A 946 -6.32 35.04 -7.79
N SER A 947 -7.21 34.28 -7.16
CA SER A 947 -7.23 34.12 -5.69
C SER A 947 -7.04 32.68 -5.29
N PHE A 948 -5.99 32.38 -4.54
CA PHE A 948 -5.65 31.03 -4.10
C PHE A 948 -6.15 30.78 -2.68
N GLU A 949 -6.81 29.65 -2.45
CA GLU A 949 -7.21 29.23 -1.11
C GLU A 949 -6.06 28.47 -0.41
N VAL A 950 -5.77 28.87 0.82
CA VAL A 950 -4.76 28.25 1.69
C VAL A 950 -5.39 27.80 3.01
N ILE A 951 -4.84 26.76 3.61
CA ILE A 951 -5.26 26.24 4.93
C ILE A 951 -4.11 26.36 5.93
N SER A 952 -4.43 26.33 7.23
CA SER A 952 -3.40 26.21 8.26
C SER A 952 -2.61 24.93 8.09
N ARG A 953 -1.28 25.05 8.08
CA ARG A 953 -0.36 23.93 7.87
C ARG A 953 -0.38 22.96 9.04
N ARG A 954 -0.47 21.67 8.75
CA ARG A 954 -0.25 20.55 9.68
C ARG A 954 1.02 19.78 9.30
N LEU A 955 1.46 18.88 10.17
CA LEU A 955 2.67 18.07 9.92
C LEU A 955 2.54 17.21 8.65
N GLU A 956 1.34 16.67 8.38
CA GLU A 956 1.07 15.83 7.21
C GLU A 956 1.01 16.61 5.89
N ASP A 957 0.87 17.93 5.94
CA ASP A 957 0.72 18.79 4.78
C ASP A 957 2.08 19.05 4.11
N ARG A 958 2.46 18.14 3.22
CA ARG A 958 3.68 18.26 2.41
C ARG A 958 3.40 18.84 1.04
N GLY A 959 4.08 19.94 0.69
CA GLY A 959 3.96 20.58 -0.62
C GLY A 959 4.08 22.10 -0.53
N GLY A 960 3.55 22.79 -1.54
CA GLY A 960 3.70 24.24 -1.62
C GLY A 960 3.08 25.00 -0.45
N GLY A 961 3.86 25.93 0.11
CA GLY A 961 3.45 26.86 1.16
C GLY A 961 3.24 28.27 0.63
N LEU A 962 2.48 29.08 1.35
CA LEU A 962 2.44 30.52 1.12
C LEU A 962 3.62 31.16 1.83
N ALA A 963 4.44 31.90 1.09
CA ALA A 963 5.63 32.56 1.63
C ALA A 963 5.76 33.98 1.07
N LYS A 964 6.50 34.80 1.79
CA LYS A 964 7.03 36.05 1.28
C LYS A 964 8.45 35.80 0.78
N VAL A 965 8.63 35.93 -0.53
CA VAL A 965 9.90 35.68 -1.21
C VAL A 965 10.48 37.00 -1.68
N ASP A 966 11.61 37.40 -1.10
CA ASP A 966 12.23 38.72 -1.32
C ASP A 966 11.20 39.86 -1.23
N GLY A 967 10.37 39.81 -0.19
CA GLY A 967 9.33 40.81 0.07
C GLY A 967 8.00 40.61 -0.68
N ARG A 968 7.90 39.63 -1.58
CA ARG A 968 6.68 39.39 -2.37
C ARG A 968 5.95 38.11 -1.94
N VAL A 969 4.67 38.25 -1.60
CA VAL A 969 3.80 37.11 -1.27
C VAL A 969 3.52 36.26 -2.50
N ARG A 970 3.88 34.97 -2.44
CA ARG A 970 3.61 33.98 -3.48
C ARG A 970 3.58 32.56 -2.92
N LEU A 971 3.05 31.62 -3.71
CA LEU A 971 3.17 30.21 -3.41
C LEU A 971 4.56 29.72 -3.81
N VAL A 972 5.16 28.89 -2.97
CA VAL A 972 6.45 28.24 -3.23
C VAL A 972 6.28 26.76 -3.01
N GLU A 973 6.52 25.97 -4.04
CA GLU A 973 6.44 24.52 -3.98
C GLU A 973 7.53 23.95 -3.06
N GLY A 974 7.22 22.88 -2.32
CA GLY A 974 8.19 22.29 -1.37
C GLY A 974 9.51 21.87 -2.03
N LEU A 975 9.45 21.37 -3.27
CA LEU A 975 10.62 21.02 -4.08
C LEU A 975 11.43 22.23 -4.58
N ALA A 976 10.88 23.44 -4.47
CA ALA A 976 11.51 24.70 -4.84
C ALA A 976 12.08 25.44 -3.62
N MET A 977 11.83 24.97 -2.39
CA MET A 977 12.38 25.59 -1.18
C MET A 977 13.92 25.50 -1.19
N PRO A 978 14.64 26.60 -0.84
CA PRO A 978 16.10 26.57 -0.74
C PRO A 978 16.59 25.53 0.26
N ARG A 979 15.91 25.43 1.41
CA ARG A 979 16.16 24.48 2.49
C ARG A 979 14.83 23.88 2.96
N GLU A 980 14.84 22.63 3.40
CA GLU A 980 13.63 21.97 3.90
C GLU A 980 13.11 22.62 5.20
N GLU A 981 14.00 23.15 6.04
CA GLU A 981 13.65 23.86 7.27
C GLU A 981 12.78 25.10 7.03
N ASP A 982 12.95 25.78 5.89
CA ASP A 982 12.21 26.99 5.55
C ASP A 982 10.71 26.71 5.45
N GLU A 983 10.33 25.49 5.04
CA GLU A 983 8.94 25.06 4.92
C GLU A 983 8.21 25.05 6.28
N PHE A 984 8.93 24.76 7.37
CA PHE A 984 8.40 24.68 8.74
C PHE A 984 8.23 26.05 9.39
N HIS A 985 8.75 27.10 8.77
CA HIS A 985 8.50 28.48 9.19
C HIS A 985 7.19 29.04 8.65
N LEU A 986 6.54 28.37 7.69
CA LEU A 986 5.35 28.86 7.00
C LEU A 986 4.06 28.41 7.68
N SER A 987 3.14 29.34 7.91
CA SER A 987 1.84 29.08 8.55
C SER A 987 0.81 28.40 7.64
N TRP A 988 0.97 28.55 6.32
CA TRP A 988 -0.08 28.24 5.35
C TRP A 988 0.34 27.21 4.31
N TYR A 989 -0.59 26.33 3.96
CA TYR A 989 -0.46 25.28 2.96
C TYR A 989 -1.44 25.50 1.79
N ASN A 990 -0.98 25.26 0.57
CA ASN A 990 -1.76 25.45 -0.65
C ASN A 990 -2.80 24.33 -0.87
N SER A 991 -4.09 24.69 -0.87
CA SER A 991 -5.17 23.74 -1.21
C SER A 991 -5.29 23.45 -2.72
N LEU A 992 -4.63 24.27 -3.53
CA LEU A 992 -4.74 24.37 -4.99
C LEU A 992 -6.15 24.75 -5.51
N THR A 993 -7.05 25.19 -4.64
CA THR A 993 -8.29 25.82 -5.07
C THR A 993 -8.01 27.27 -5.49
N THR A 994 -8.35 27.62 -6.72
CA THR A 994 -8.07 28.93 -7.31
C THR A 994 -9.34 29.54 -7.89
N TRP A 995 -9.67 30.78 -7.51
CA TRP A 995 -10.67 31.61 -8.16
C TRP A 995 -10.01 32.45 -9.25
N ILE A 996 -10.62 32.48 -10.43
CA ILE A 996 -10.02 33.02 -11.66
C ILE A 996 -11.01 33.97 -12.31
N ASP A 997 -10.56 35.18 -12.65
CA ASP A 997 -11.26 36.05 -13.61
C ASP A 997 -10.81 35.71 -15.04
N ILE A 998 -11.78 35.39 -15.91
CA ILE A 998 -11.51 34.87 -17.25
C ILE A 998 -10.81 35.92 -18.12
N ASP A 999 -11.28 37.17 -18.11
CA ASP A 999 -10.77 38.20 -19.02
C ASP A 999 -9.36 38.62 -18.61
N ARG A 1000 -9.09 38.65 -17.31
CA ARG A 1000 -7.75 38.89 -16.77
C ARG A 1000 -6.81 37.74 -17.05
N LEU A 1001 -7.26 36.49 -16.92
CA LEU A 1001 -6.47 35.33 -17.32
C LEU A 1001 -6.10 35.40 -18.79
N LEU A 1002 -7.05 35.68 -19.68
CA LEU A 1002 -6.78 35.82 -21.11
C LEU A 1002 -5.75 36.91 -21.37
N LYS A 1003 -5.85 38.06 -20.69
CA LYS A 1003 -4.87 39.15 -20.78
C LYS A 1003 -3.46 38.71 -20.35
N ILE A 1004 -3.32 37.88 -19.31
CA ILE A 1004 -2.02 37.30 -18.89
C ILE A 1004 -1.40 36.45 -20.02
N PHE A 1005 -2.20 35.72 -20.78
CA PHE A 1005 -1.76 35.00 -21.98
C PHE A 1005 -1.55 35.92 -23.20
N GLY A 1006 -1.86 37.21 -23.12
CA GLY A 1006 -1.84 38.12 -24.27
C GLY A 1006 -3.00 37.87 -25.24
N LEU A 1007 -4.12 37.36 -24.74
CA LEU A 1007 -5.33 37.02 -25.50
C LEU A 1007 -6.52 37.86 -25.02
N ASP A 1008 -7.56 37.89 -25.85
CA ASP A 1008 -8.92 38.28 -25.48
C ASP A 1008 -9.90 37.15 -25.84
N ARG A 1009 -11.19 37.34 -25.55
CA ARG A 1009 -12.21 36.32 -25.87
C ARG A 1009 -12.28 36.00 -27.36
N ALA A 1010 -12.05 36.96 -28.26
CA ALA A 1010 -12.13 36.76 -29.71
C ALA A 1010 -10.93 35.97 -30.24
N ALA A 1011 -9.74 36.16 -29.66
CA ALA A 1011 -8.52 35.48 -30.03
C ALA A 1011 -8.60 33.95 -29.83
N LEU A 1012 -9.49 33.47 -28.96
CA LEU A 1012 -9.74 32.04 -28.75
C LEU A 1012 -10.24 31.30 -30.00
N ALA A 1013 -10.76 32.01 -31.01
CA ALA A 1013 -11.16 31.40 -32.28
C ALA A 1013 -9.96 31.05 -33.18
N ASN A 1014 -8.76 31.57 -32.92
CA ASN A 1014 -7.56 31.36 -33.73
C ASN A 1014 -6.54 30.47 -32.99
N GLN A 1015 -6.49 29.19 -33.39
CA GLN A 1015 -5.61 28.18 -32.80
C GLN A 1015 -4.13 28.60 -32.79
N LYS A 1016 -3.64 29.26 -33.84
CA LYS A 1016 -2.23 29.66 -33.94
C LYS A 1016 -1.87 30.70 -32.88
N ASN A 1017 -2.78 31.64 -32.62
CA ASN A 1017 -2.60 32.66 -31.60
C ASN A 1017 -2.57 32.03 -30.21
N VAL A 1018 -3.51 31.11 -29.94
CA VAL A 1018 -3.57 30.37 -28.67
C VAL A 1018 -2.31 29.53 -28.45
N ASP A 1019 -1.89 28.74 -29.44
CA ASP A 1019 -0.67 27.92 -29.34
C ASP A 1019 0.59 28.78 -29.09
N ALA A 1020 0.69 29.94 -29.76
CA ALA A 1020 1.81 30.88 -29.55
C ALA A 1020 1.80 31.49 -28.15
N ALA A 1021 0.64 31.93 -27.66
CA ALA A 1021 0.45 32.47 -26.31
C ALA A 1021 0.82 31.46 -25.22
N ILE A 1022 0.36 30.21 -25.36
CA ILE A 1022 0.68 29.13 -24.42
C ILE A 1022 2.18 28.86 -24.39
N ARG A 1023 2.83 28.80 -25.56
CA ARG A 1023 4.27 28.58 -25.66
C ARG A 1023 5.05 29.71 -25.00
N GLU A 1024 4.63 30.96 -25.21
CA GLU A 1024 5.32 32.14 -24.65
C GLU A 1024 5.20 32.20 -23.13
N LEU A 1025 3.99 32.03 -22.58
CA LEU A 1025 3.83 31.98 -21.13
C LEU A 1025 4.54 30.75 -20.53
N GLY A 1026 4.48 29.60 -21.20
CA GLY A 1026 5.13 28.37 -20.76
C GLY A 1026 6.65 28.47 -20.61
N ARG A 1027 7.32 29.32 -21.39
CA ARG A 1027 8.77 29.61 -21.24
C ARG A 1027 9.09 30.39 -19.97
N ARG A 1028 8.14 31.20 -19.46
CA ARG A 1028 8.29 31.98 -18.23
C ARG A 1028 8.06 31.15 -16.96
N MET A 1029 7.35 30.03 -17.10
CA MET A 1029 7.06 29.13 -16.00
C MET A 1029 8.29 28.29 -15.63
N PRO A 1030 8.56 28.07 -14.33
CA PRO A 1030 9.54 27.09 -13.87
C PRO A 1030 9.30 25.70 -14.48
N THR A 1031 10.36 24.92 -14.62
CA THR A 1031 10.30 23.51 -15.03
C THR A 1031 10.96 22.69 -13.93
N TYR A 1032 10.21 21.79 -13.31
CA TYR A 1032 10.72 20.95 -12.23
C TYR A 1032 11.02 19.54 -12.71
N ILE A 1033 12.15 19.00 -12.28
CA ILE A 1033 12.52 17.60 -12.49
C ILE A 1033 12.07 16.78 -11.28
N THR A 1034 11.34 15.70 -11.51
CA THR A 1034 10.87 14.81 -10.45
C THR A 1034 11.18 13.36 -10.78
N LEU A 1035 11.47 12.58 -9.74
CA LEU A 1035 11.53 11.13 -9.85
C LEU A 1035 10.17 10.53 -9.55
N LYS A 1036 9.74 9.57 -10.37
CA LYS A 1036 8.57 8.73 -10.10
C LYS A 1036 8.93 7.28 -10.24
N ASP A 1037 8.29 6.46 -9.41
CA ASP A 1037 8.40 5.02 -9.48
C ASP A 1037 7.42 4.46 -10.53
N VAL A 1038 7.94 3.67 -11.47
CA VAL A 1038 7.16 2.98 -12.49
C VAL A 1038 7.32 1.48 -12.33
N LYS A 1039 6.19 0.77 -12.34
CA LYS A 1039 6.15 -0.68 -12.22
C LYS A 1039 6.42 -1.34 -13.58
N LYS A 1040 7.35 -2.27 -13.64
CA LYS A 1040 7.58 -3.15 -14.80
C LYS A 1040 7.14 -4.56 -14.44
N ARG A 1041 6.14 -5.08 -15.16
CA ARG A 1041 5.63 -6.45 -14.95
C ARG A 1041 6.33 -7.45 -15.84
N TRP A 1042 6.69 -8.61 -15.30
CA TRP A 1042 7.31 -9.69 -16.06
C TRP A 1042 6.83 -11.07 -15.54
N GLY A 1043 7.16 -12.13 -16.28
CA GLY A 1043 6.82 -13.51 -15.93
C GLY A 1043 5.32 -13.74 -15.71
N HIS A 1044 4.97 -14.36 -14.58
CA HIS A 1044 3.60 -14.71 -14.16
C HIS A 1044 3.03 -13.73 -13.11
N GLY A 1045 3.39 -12.45 -13.20
CA GLY A 1045 2.88 -11.40 -12.31
C GLY A 1045 3.91 -10.87 -11.31
N GLN A 1046 5.21 -11.03 -11.60
CA GLN A 1046 6.27 -10.33 -10.89
C GLN A 1046 6.23 -8.83 -11.27
N GLU A 1047 6.58 -7.97 -10.32
CA GLU A 1047 6.63 -6.52 -10.52
C GLU A 1047 7.97 -6.00 -9.98
N ASP A 1048 8.70 -5.27 -10.82
CA ASP A 1048 9.88 -4.49 -10.42
C ASP A 1048 9.50 -3.01 -10.42
N VAL A 1049 10.17 -2.20 -9.60
CA VAL A 1049 9.91 -0.76 -9.50
C VAL A 1049 11.17 0.00 -9.88
N PHE A 1050 11.08 0.82 -10.93
CA PHE A 1050 12.18 1.64 -11.42
C PHE A 1050 11.92 3.12 -11.18
N PRO A 1051 12.88 3.89 -10.64
CA PRO A 1051 12.79 5.33 -10.60
C PRO A 1051 13.04 5.88 -12.01
N VAL A 1052 12.14 6.72 -12.51
CA VAL A 1052 12.28 7.41 -13.79
C VAL A 1052 12.20 8.91 -13.58
N SER A 1053 12.93 9.66 -14.41
CA SER A 1053 12.89 11.11 -14.44
C SER A 1053 11.77 11.62 -15.36
N GLN A 1054 11.08 12.66 -14.92
CA GLN A 1054 10.06 13.37 -15.68
C GLN A 1054 10.04 14.85 -15.29
N PHE A 1055 9.50 15.70 -16.17
CA PHE A 1055 9.37 17.14 -15.90
C PHE A 1055 7.91 17.54 -15.65
N GLU A 1056 7.71 18.55 -14.80
CA GLU A 1056 6.39 19.10 -14.47
C GLU A 1056 6.43 20.63 -14.41
N LYS A 1057 5.34 21.29 -14.84
CA LYS A 1057 5.06 22.71 -14.60
C LYS A 1057 3.82 22.84 -13.70
N LEU A 1058 3.87 23.71 -12.69
CA LEU A 1058 2.87 23.75 -11.63
C LEU A 1058 2.07 25.06 -11.68
N TRP A 1059 0.75 24.95 -11.53
CA TRP A 1059 -0.19 26.07 -11.52
C TRP A 1059 0.08 27.10 -10.41
N GLY A 1060 0.59 26.66 -9.25
CA GLY A 1060 0.94 27.55 -8.14
C GLY A 1060 2.00 28.60 -8.51
N ASP A 1061 2.89 28.26 -9.46
CA ASP A 1061 3.95 29.16 -9.94
C ASP A 1061 3.41 30.38 -10.70
N MET A 1062 2.11 30.42 -11.06
CA MET A 1062 1.48 31.63 -11.59
C MET A 1062 1.64 32.82 -10.63
N THR A 1063 1.71 32.55 -9.33
CA THR A 1063 1.95 33.56 -8.29
C THR A 1063 3.38 34.14 -8.32
N ALA A 1064 4.34 33.47 -8.98
CA ALA A 1064 5.70 33.96 -9.13
C ALA A 1064 5.84 35.02 -10.23
N LEU A 1065 4.89 35.10 -11.17
CA LEU A 1065 4.94 36.05 -12.30
C LEU A 1065 4.58 37.47 -11.83
N SER A 1066 5.49 38.44 -11.98
CA SER A 1066 5.36 39.82 -11.44
C SER A 1066 4.19 40.65 -11.96
N ASP A 1067 3.68 40.27 -13.12
CA ASP A 1067 2.55 40.88 -13.83
C ASP A 1067 1.20 40.22 -13.54
N VAL A 1068 1.17 39.21 -12.64
CA VAL A 1068 -0.07 38.54 -12.21
C VAL A 1068 -0.44 39.02 -10.80
N ASN A 1069 -1.61 39.65 -10.68
CA ASN A 1069 -2.13 40.12 -9.40
C ASN A 1069 -2.85 38.98 -8.67
N CYS A 1070 -2.26 38.51 -7.57
CA CYS A 1070 -2.77 37.41 -6.78
C CYS A 1070 -3.30 37.87 -5.42
N SER A 1071 -4.34 37.21 -4.92
CA SER A 1071 -4.79 37.29 -3.53
C SER A 1071 -4.86 35.90 -2.89
N PHE A 1072 -4.87 35.84 -1.56
CA PHE A 1072 -4.80 34.59 -0.82
C PHE A 1072 -5.91 34.53 0.22
N LEU A 1073 -6.79 33.53 0.12
CA LEU A 1073 -7.92 33.32 1.02
C LEU A 1073 -7.57 32.23 2.02
N VAL A 1074 -7.56 32.54 3.32
CA VAL A 1074 -7.39 31.51 4.36
C VAL A 1074 -8.74 30.84 4.61
N VAL A 1075 -8.85 29.55 4.32
CA VAL A 1075 -10.10 28.79 4.44
C VAL A 1075 -10.02 27.67 5.48
N PRO A 1076 -11.17 27.12 5.95
CA PRO A 1076 -11.15 26.02 6.91
C PRO A 1076 -10.47 24.78 6.34
N THR A 1077 -9.77 24.02 7.17
CA THR A 1077 -9.09 22.78 6.72
C THR A 1077 -10.04 21.83 6.02
N LEU A 1078 -11.27 21.66 6.52
CA LEU A 1078 -12.27 20.77 5.93
C LEU A 1078 -12.60 21.10 4.46
N ARG A 1079 -12.44 22.37 4.06
CA ARG A 1079 -12.63 22.84 2.68
C ARG A 1079 -11.42 22.53 1.80
N GLY A 1080 -10.21 22.78 2.30
CA GLY A 1080 -8.96 22.73 1.52
C GLY A 1080 -8.13 21.46 1.67
N GLN A 1081 -8.50 20.52 2.54
CA GLN A 1081 -7.79 19.26 2.74
C GLN A 1081 -7.80 18.40 1.47
N GLN A 1082 -6.64 17.82 1.15
CA GLN A 1082 -6.44 16.97 -0.02
C GLN A 1082 -6.30 15.51 0.38
N LEU A 1083 -7.02 14.62 -0.30
CA LEU A 1083 -7.01 13.18 -0.04
C LEU A 1083 -6.08 12.45 -1.03
N LYS A 1084 -4.79 12.39 -0.70
CA LYS A 1084 -3.71 11.93 -1.59
C LYS A 1084 -3.42 10.42 -1.51
N ASP A 1085 -3.67 9.78 -0.38
CA ASP A 1085 -3.36 8.37 -0.11
C ASP A 1085 -4.53 7.65 0.61
N PRO A 1086 -4.87 6.39 0.25
CA PRO A 1086 -5.91 5.62 0.92
C PRO A 1086 -5.70 5.48 2.44
N ALA A 1087 -4.47 5.53 2.94
CA ALA A 1087 -4.18 5.50 4.38
C ALA A 1087 -4.77 6.70 5.14
N GLN A 1088 -5.11 7.80 4.45
CA GLN A 1088 -5.73 8.98 5.05
C GLN A 1088 -7.24 8.82 5.29
N LEU A 1089 -7.86 7.76 4.78
CA LEU A 1089 -9.32 7.59 4.83
C LEU A 1089 -9.85 7.41 6.26
N ASP A 1090 -9.10 6.78 7.17
CA ASP A 1090 -9.57 6.60 8.57
C ASP A 1090 -9.65 7.95 9.27
N GLY A 1091 -8.56 8.73 9.20
CA GLY A 1091 -8.50 10.06 9.76
C GLY A 1091 -9.59 10.97 9.19
N TRP A 1092 -9.81 10.93 7.87
CA TRP A 1092 -10.83 11.72 7.17
C TRP A 1092 -12.27 11.36 7.55
N LEU A 1093 -12.55 10.09 7.87
CA LEU A 1093 -13.87 9.69 8.40
C LEU A 1093 -14.06 10.16 9.84
N ARG A 1094 -13.03 10.02 10.68
CA ARG A 1094 -13.12 10.24 12.13
C ARG A 1094 -13.03 11.70 12.55
N ASP A 1095 -12.31 12.53 11.81
CA ASP A 1095 -12.22 13.96 12.08
C ASP A 1095 -13.41 14.78 11.56
N GLY A 1096 -14.43 14.11 11.01
CA GLY A 1096 -15.67 14.72 10.53
C GLY A 1096 -15.59 15.28 9.11
N SER A 1097 -14.43 15.18 8.44
CA SER A 1097 -14.26 15.68 7.08
C SER A 1097 -15.16 14.99 6.06
N ALA A 1098 -15.35 13.67 6.17
CA ALA A 1098 -16.29 12.94 5.31
C ALA A 1098 -17.75 13.42 5.48
N ALA A 1099 -18.18 13.66 6.72
CA ALA A 1099 -19.52 14.15 7.02
C ALA A 1099 -19.72 15.60 6.53
N PHE A 1100 -18.69 16.45 6.67
CA PHE A 1100 -18.69 17.79 6.09
C PHE A 1100 -18.86 17.73 4.57
N VAL A 1101 -18.08 16.89 3.87
CA VAL A 1101 -18.20 16.72 2.42
C VAL A 1101 -19.59 16.22 2.03
N GLU A 1102 -20.13 15.21 2.72
CA GLU A 1102 -21.48 14.68 2.44
C GLU A 1102 -22.56 15.78 2.61
N SER A 1103 -22.38 16.72 3.56
CA SER A 1103 -23.30 17.84 3.76
C SER A 1103 -23.35 18.85 2.60
N LEU A 1104 -22.31 18.86 1.73
CA LEU A 1104 -22.24 19.73 0.55
C LEU A 1104 -22.91 19.11 -0.68
N CYS A 1105 -23.29 17.82 -0.64
CA CYS A 1105 -23.72 17.04 -1.79
C CYS A 1105 -25.25 16.94 -1.91
N ALA A 1106 -25.76 17.01 -3.15
CA ALA A 1106 -27.12 16.59 -3.51
C ALA A 1106 -27.03 15.41 -4.50
N TRP A 1107 -27.31 14.20 -4.00
CA TRP A 1107 -27.11 12.94 -4.72
C TRP A 1107 -28.11 12.65 -5.84
#